data_AF-A0A835FER7-F1
#
_entry.id   AF-A0A835FER7-F1
#
_cell.length_a   1.000
_cell.length_b   1.000
_cell.length_c   1.000
_cell.angle_alpha   90.00
_cell.angle_beta   90.00
_cell.angle_gamma   90.00
#
_symmetry.space_group_name_H-M   'P 1'
#
loop_
_entity.id
_entity.type
_entity.pdbx_description
1 polymer ?
#
loop_
_entity_poly.entity_id
_entity_poly.type
_entity_poly.pdbx_seq_one_letter_code
_entity_poly.pdbx_strand_id
1 'polypeptide(L)'
;MPALPGSYLPCPSPQHSSPCIIPRARQHHTTTGSSPSWFCGRRLTVASPCVQRTLIDIINAALLVAYASTLATACVRRQWATTGGARWWRWGLTVVSACCVAAAAAYGAAAFHGATAAAPHLARGLVWLVLAVSLHVKPNKPARAVAVLWWVLFSLLVTAYNAEILLTGGELDVAEMIAWPVNLLLLLCALGSVLHRHGTASSSSNDGLSEPLIGKSGDESAVHTSELYRAGVFRQLAFSWLNPLLGLGRSKALDITDIPLIAGEDTAHHASHKFAEAWSRHVSDKSRRSSSSVGSSNRLALILIKCFLGEILLTGLYAFLRTLSIAVAPLLLFAFVWYSNQEEERDLLVGLALVGCLMLMKLVESLSQRHWFFDSRRTGMRIRSALMAVIFQKQLRLSSQGRKNHSTGEIVNYIAVDAYRLGDAISWMHMGWSSPLQLVFAVATLFWALKLGALPGLVPLVIFGFLNVPFAKILQGYQAKFMVAQDERLRSTSEILNSMKIIKLQSWEEKFRNMIESLRDGEFKWLRETQMKKAYGAVMYWMSPTVVSAVMYTATAIMGSAPLNASTLFTVLATLRVMAEPVRFLPEILTMMIQYKVSLDRIERFLLEDEIKEEDVKRVHLDNSHITVQVQDGNFSWNANRDQLSLRNVNLSISRGEKVAVCGPVGSGKSSLLYALLGEIPRISGSVEVFGSVAYVSQTSWIQSGTVRDNILFGKPFDKELYEKAITSCALDKDIENFDNGDLTEIGQRGLNMSGGQKQRIQLARAVYNDADVYLLDDPFSAVDAHTAAVLFYDCVMTALAEKTVVLVTHQVEFLTETNRILVMEGGQVSQQGKYSELLESGTAFEKLVSAHQSSITALDTSASQQNQDQGQLVPDENIVPSALQATRQSSDIEVAAKGPSAAIQLTEEEVKGIGDWDGNHTRLHKCIQGCFPTLWHVYFSDLSILDFDIPYSMAFVITGGIEVVTTVLVMGTVTWQVLIVAIPVTITMVYVQGTVRNNLDPLGQHSDQEIWERQLFCLGRVLLRRNKILVLDEATASIDSATDAILQKVIRQQFSSCTVITIAHRVPTVTDSDRVLVLSYGKLLEYETPAKLLEDKQSAFAKLVAEYWANTKRNSS
;
A
#
# COMPACT_ATOMS: atom_id res chain seq x y z
N MET A 1 -51.02 -10.20 -92.32
CA MET A 1 -52.43 -9.92 -92.64
C MET A 1 -53.30 -10.82 -91.78
N PRO A 2 -54.51 -10.43 -91.36
CA PRO A 2 -55.06 -9.08 -91.06
C PRO A 2 -54.72 -8.68 -89.59
N ALA A 3 -54.83 -7.46 -89.04
CA ALA A 3 -55.71 -6.28 -89.14
C ALA A 3 -56.67 -6.14 -87.92
N LEU A 4 -56.70 -4.95 -87.31
CA LEU A 4 -57.56 -4.53 -86.17
C LEU A 4 -58.79 -3.74 -86.66
N PRO A 5 -59.93 -3.73 -85.94
CA PRO A 5 -60.24 -2.70 -84.91
C PRO A 5 -60.90 -3.27 -83.62
N GLY A 6 -61.22 -2.51 -82.56
CA GLY A 6 -60.86 -1.10 -82.28
C GLY A 6 -61.69 -0.40 -81.17
N SER A 7 -60.99 0.12 -80.16
CA SER A 7 -61.18 1.45 -79.51
C SER A 7 -62.53 1.93 -78.93
N TYR A 8 -62.53 2.19 -77.61
CA TYR A 8 -63.27 3.30 -76.96
C TYR A 8 -62.36 3.98 -75.90
N LEU A 9 -62.64 5.26 -75.60
CA LEU A 9 -61.82 6.16 -74.77
C LEU A 9 -62.70 6.90 -73.74
N PRO A 10 -62.17 7.34 -72.58
CA PRO A 10 -61.74 8.75 -72.49
C PRO A 10 -60.48 9.02 -71.60
N CYS A 11 -60.04 10.27 -71.63
CA CYS A 11 -58.94 10.90 -70.86
C CYS A 11 -59.52 11.94 -69.86
N PRO A 12 -58.76 12.57 -68.90
CA PRO A 12 -57.31 12.83 -68.91
C PRO A 12 -56.50 12.66 -67.59
N SER A 13 -55.24 13.09 -67.68
CA SER A 13 -54.04 13.09 -66.78
C SER A 13 -54.15 13.94 -65.47
N PRO A 14 -53.18 13.93 -64.50
CA PRO A 14 -51.74 13.59 -64.66
C PRO A 14 -50.90 12.90 -63.53
N GLN A 15 -49.93 12.10 -64.00
CA GLN A 15 -48.50 11.97 -63.59
C GLN A 15 -48.00 11.63 -62.16
N HIS A 16 -46.92 10.80 -62.16
CA HIS A 16 -45.93 10.48 -61.09
C HIS A 16 -46.43 9.69 -59.85
N SER A 17 -45.68 8.70 -59.31
CA SER A 17 -44.44 8.04 -59.77
C SER A 17 -44.28 6.64 -59.17
N SER A 18 -43.60 5.72 -59.86
CA SER A 18 -43.27 4.35 -59.40
C SER A 18 -42.00 3.83 -60.15
N PRO A 19 -41.44 2.63 -59.83
CA PRO A 19 -40.03 2.49 -59.49
C PRO A 19 -39.05 2.34 -60.66
N CYS A 20 -37.79 2.74 -60.41
CA CYS A 20 -36.71 2.67 -61.39
C CYS A 20 -35.96 1.33 -61.34
N ILE A 21 -36.01 0.57 -62.43
CA ILE A 21 -35.18 -0.63 -62.65
C ILE A 21 -34.01 -0.24 -63.56
N ILE A 22 -32.77 -0.38 -63.08
CA ILE A 22 -31.55 0.03 -63.81
C ILE A 22 -30.87 -1.20 -64.45
N PRO A 23 -30.60 -1.21 -65.76
CA PRO A 23 -29.96 -2.34 -66.43
C PRO A 23 -28.43 -2.36 -66.24
N ARG A 24 -27.85 -3.56 -66.15
CA ARG A 24 -26.38 -3.77 -66.23
C ARG A 24 -25.89 -3.50 -67.66
N ALA A 25 -25.22 -2.37 -67.87
CA ALA A 25 -24.55 -2.08 -69.14
C ALA A 25 -23.23 -2.84 -69.26
N ARG A 26 -23.09 -3.71 -70.28
CA ARG A 26 -21.78 -4.13 -70.79
C ARG A 26 -21.25 -3.04 -71.72
N GLN A 27 -20.05 -2.55 -71.48
CA GLN A 27 -19.25 -1.85 -72.50
C GLN A 27 -17.91 -2.55 -72.67
N HIS A 28 -17.72 -3.18 -73.83
CA HIS A 28 -16.37 -3.44 -74.33
C HIS A 28 -15.79 -2.11 -74.81
N HIS A 29 -14.64 -1.71 -74.27
CA HIS A 29 -13.75 -0.77 -74.94
C HIS A 29 -12.37 -1.42 -75.12
N THR A 30 -12.06 -1.73 -76.38
CA THR A 30 -10.74 -2.21 -76.82
C THR A 30 -9.69 -1.11 -76.69
N THR A 31 -8.46 -1.53 -76.39
CA THR A 31 -7.31 -0.65 -76.09
C THR A 31 -6.76 0.08 -77.31
N THR A 32 -6.65 1.42 -77.23
CA THR A 32 -5.57 2.21 -77.86
C THR A 32 -5.32 3.47 -77.03
N GLY A 33 -4.11 3.65 -76.50
CA GLY A 33 -3.73 4.86 -75.73
C GLY A 33 -3.00 4.53 -74.43
N SER A 34 -1.68 4.36 -74.50
CA SER A 34 -0.83 4.07 -73.34
C SER A 34 -0.52 5.33 -72.53
N SER A 35 -0.90 5.35 -71.25
CA SER A 35 -0.35 6.26 -70.23
C SER A 35 0.23 5.46 -69.06
N PRO A 36 1.32 5.92 -68.42
CA PRO A 36 2.02 5.14 -67.39
C PRO A 36 1.19 5.01 -66.10
N SER A 37 1.25 3.83 -65.48
CA SER A 37 0.44 3.39 -64.32
C SER A 37 0.78 4.05 -62.97
N TRP A 38 1.27 5.30 -63.00
CA TRP A 38 1.57 6.12 -61.82
C TRP A 38 0.52 7.19 -61.54
N PHE A 39 -0.16 7.70 -62.57
CA PHE A 39 -1.23 8.68 -62.38
C PHE A 39 -2.59 7.99 -62.40
N CYS A 40 -3.25 7.99 -61.24
CA CYS A 40 -4.66 7.62 -61.18
C CYS A 40 -5.51 8.61 -62.02
N GLY A 41 -6.66 8.13 -62.51
CA GLY A 41 -7.48 8.86 -63.49
C GLY A 41 -7.93 10.26 -63.04
N ARG A 42 -8.38 11.08 -63.99
CA ARG A 42 -8.61 12.55 -63.92
C ARG A 42 -9.58 13.09 -62.83
N ARG A 43 -9.95 12.33 -61.80
CA ARG A 43 -10.68 12.80 -60.61
C ARG A 43 -9.96 12.37 -59.33
N LEU A 44 -9.11 13.25 -58.81
CA LEU A 44 -8.44 13.07 -57.53
C LEU A 44 -9.40 13.40 -56.37
N THR A 45 -9.91 12.37 -55.70
CA THR A 45 -10.45 12.47 -54.34
C THR A 45 -9.47 11.79 -53.38
N VAL A 46 -9.29 12.38 -52.19
CA VAL A 46 -8.32 11.87 -51.19
C VAL A 46 -8.73 10.48 -50.68
N ALA A 47 -10.03 10.21 -50.60
CA ALA A 47 -10.61 8.90 -50.24
C ALA A 47 -10.70 7.91 -51.41
N SER A 48 -9.81 7.99 -52.40
CA SER A 48 -9.70 6.96 -53.44
C SER A 48 -8.61 5.94 -53.04
N PRO A 49 -8.89 4.62 -53.05
CA PRO A 49 -7.94 3.60 -52.59
C PRO A 49 -6.58 3.68 -53.29
N CYS A 50 -6.60 4.05 -54.58
CA CYS A 50 -5.42 4.33 -55.39
C CYS A 50 -4.49 5.39 -54.77
N VAL A 51 -5.05 6.52 -54.32
CA VAL A 51 -4.29 7.62 -53.71
C VAL A 51 -3.80 7.24 -52.31
N GLN A 52 -4.64 6.60 -51.51
CA GLN A 52 -4.27 6.09 -50.18
C GLN A 52 -3.10 5.09 -50.28
N ARG A 53 -3.16 4.14 -51.23
CA ARG A 53 -2.10 3.16 -51.43
C ARG A 53 -0.80 3.79 -51.93
N THR A 54 -0.90 4.74 -52.86
CA THR A 54 0.26 5.51 -53.36
C THR A 54 0.92 6.30 -52.23
N LEU A 55 0.13 6.87 -51.30
CA LEU A 55 0.65 7.56 -50.12
C LEU A 55 1.43 6.60 -49.18
N ILE A 56 0.94 5.38 -48.99
CA ILE A 56 1.64 4.33 -48.21
C ILE A 56 2.95 3.91 -48.88
N ASP A 57 2.97 3.73 -50.20
CA ASP A 57 4.19 3.42 -50.95
C ASP A 57 5.22 4.58 -50.84
N ILE A 58 4.78 5.84 -50.91
CA ILE A 58 5.63 7.04 -50.70
C ILE A 58 6.21 7.09 -49.28
N ILE A 59 5.39 6.84 -48.25
CA ILE A 59 5.86 6.83 -46.84
C ILE A 59 6.91 5.74 -46.63
N ASN A 60 6.72 4.55 -47.22
CA ASN A 60 7.72 3.49 -47.18
C ASN A 60 9.03 3.87 -47.90
N ALA A 61 8.95 4.51 -49.06
CA ALA A 61 10.14 5.00 -49.77
C ALA A 61 10.93 6.03 -48.93
N ALA A 62 10.23 6.95 -48.25
CA ALA A 62 10.87 7.93 -47.35
C ALA A 62 11.55 7.26 -46.14
N LEU A 63 10.88 6.29 -45.50
CA LEU A 63 11.42 5.54 -44.36
C LEU A 63 12.59 4.64 -44.75
N LEU A 64 12.54 4.02 -45.94
CA LEU A 64 13.64 3.28 -46.56
C LEU A 64 14.88 4.16 -46.75
N VAL A 65 14.72 5.38 -47.28
CA VAL A 65 15.83 6.34 -47.46
C VAL A 65 16.38 6.84 -46.10
N ALA A 66 15.52 7.07 -45.12
CA ALA A 66 15.94 7.42 -43.75
C ALA A 66 16.73 6.27 -43.08
N TYR A 67 16.32 5.01 -43.29
CA TYR A 67 17.05 3.85 -42.80
C TYR A 67 18.39 3.68 -43.53
N ALA A 68 18.41 3.75 -44.87
CA ALA A 68 19.63 3.61 -45.66
C ALA A 68 20.68 4.68 -45.36
N SER A 69 20.27 5.95 -45.20
CA SER A 69 21.18 7.06 -44.84
C SER A 69 21.72 6.96 -43.41
N THR A 70 20.89 6.52 -42.44
CA THR A 70 21.36 6.24 -41.07
C THR A 70 22.23 4.97 -40.98
N LEU A 71 22.12 4.04 -41.94
CA LEU A 71 23.02 2.91 -42.09
C LEU A 71 24.37 3.29 -42.74
N ALA A 72 24.34 4.08 -43.82
CA ALA A 72 25.54 4.57 -44.49
C ALA A 72 26.42 5.40 -43.54
N THR A 73 25.81 6.29 -42.75
CA THR A 73 26.53 7.07 -41.74
C THR A 73 27.07 6.23 -40.58
N ALA A 74 26.41 5.13 -40.20
CA ALA A 74 26.97 4.17 -39.24
C ALA A 74 28.18 3.41 -39.80
N CYS A 75 28.10 3.01 -41.08
CA CYS A 75 29.17 2.30 -41.78
C CYS A 75 30.42 3.19 -41.94
N VAL A 76 30.26 4.44 -42.40
CA VAL A 76 31.34 5.45 -42.50
C VAL A 76 32.00 5.70 -41.14
N ARG A 77 31.22 5.73 -40.05
CA ARG A 77 31.73 5.94 -38.69
C ARG A 77 32.31 4.68 -38.02
N ARG A 78 32.29 3.51 -38.70
CA ARG A 78 32.70 2.19 -38.16
C ARG A 78 32.04 1.82 -36.82
N GLN A 79 30.87 2.38 -36.51
CA GLN A 79 30.15 2.12 -35.26
C GLN A 79 29.24 0.90 -35.41
N TRP A 80 29.69 -0.25 -34.93
CA TRP A 80 28.97 -1.52 -34.94
C TRP A 80 28.88 -2.10 -33.53
N ALA A 81 27.68 -2.45 -33.08
CA ALA A 81 27.48 -3.03 -31.74
C ALA A 81 27.71 -4.55 -31.74
N THR A 82 28.49 -5.03 -30.76
CA THR A 82 28.52 -6.45 -30.37
C THR A 82 27.20 -6.82 -29.67
N THR A 83 26.79 -8.10 -29.75
CA THR A 83 25.43 -8.52 -29.35
C THR A 83 25.44 -9.84 -28.59
N GLY A 84 25.50 -9.76 -27.26
CA GLY A 84 25.15 -10.85 -26.35
C GLY A 84 23.63 -11.03 -26.25
N GLY A 85 22.98 -11.50 -27.32
CA GLY A 85 21.52 -11.70 -27.37
C GLY A 85 21.11 -13.18 -27.26
N ALA A 86 20.08 -13.49 -26.47
CA ALA A 86 19.60 -14.85 -26.23
C ALA A 86 19.25 -15.61 -27.52
N ARG A 87 19.57 -16.91 -27.58
CA ARG A 87 19.50 -17.74 -28.80
C ARG A 87 18.09 -17.78 -29.40
N TRP A 88 17.05 -17.88 -28.56
CA TRP A 88 15.64 -17.96 -28.98
C TRP A 88 15.10 -16.69 -29.65
N TRP A 89 15.50 -15.49 -29.19
CA TRP A 89 15.09 -14.24 -29.84
C TRP A 89 15.61 -14.13 -31.28
N ARG A 90 16.80 -14.70 -31.55
CA ARG A 90 17.35 -14.77 -32.92
C ARG A 90 16.51 -15.69 -33.81
N TRP A 91 16.05 -16.84 -33.30
CA TRP A 91 15.15 -17.74 -34.02
C TRP A 91 13.83 -17.04 -34.40
N GLY A 92 13.23 -16.28 -33.47
CA GLY A 92 12.03 -15.48 -33.75
C GLY A 92 12.25 -14.49 -34.89
N LEU A 93 13.34 -13.71 -34.85
CA LEU A 93 13.68 -12.77 -35.93
C LEU A 93 13.93 -13.48 -37.27
N THR A 94 14.57 -14.65 -37.30
CA THR A 94 14.78 -15.40 -38.55
C THR A 94 13.48 -15.94 -39.16
N VAL A 95 12.50 -16.33 -38.33
CA VAL A 95 11.19 -16.77 -38.83
C VAL A 95 10.43 -15.61 -39.46
N VAL A 96 10.38 -14.45 -38.79
CA VAL A 96 9.69 -13.26 -39.35
C VAL A 96 10.40 -12.76 -40.61
N SER A 97 11.74 -12.79 -40.64
CA SER A 97 12.54 -12.46 -41.82
C SER A 97 12.25 -13.39 -43.01
N ALA A 98 12.13 -14.71 -42.78
CA ALA A 98 11.73 -15.67 -43.82
C ALA A 98 10.31 -15.36 -44.36
N CYS A 99 9.36 -14.99 -43.49
CA CYS A 99 8.02 -14.55 -43.93
C CYS A 99 8.06 -13.25 -44.75
N CYS A 100 8.93 -12.29 -44.41
CA CYS A 100 9.15 -11.08 -45.23
C CYS A 100 9.72 -11.42 -46.62
N VAL A 101 10.64 -12.39 -46.72
CA VAL A 101 11.16 -12.87 -48.01
C VAL A 101 10.08 -13.59 -48.82
N ALA A 102 9.22 -14.38 -48.19
CA ALA A 102 8.07 -15.02 -48.86
C ALA A 102 7.07 -13.97 -49.41
N ALA A 103 6.78 -12.91 -48.64
CA ALA A 103 5.97 -11.79 -49.12
C ALA A 103 6.63 -11.07 -50.30
N ALA A 104 7.95 -10.82 -50.25
CA ALA A 104 8.69 -10.24 -51.37
C ALA A 104 8.61 -11.10 -52.65
N ALA A 105 8.71 -12.43 -52.50
CA ALA A 105 8.57 -13.37 -53.62
C ALA A 105 7.15 -13.37 -54.21
N ALA A 106 6.10 -13.27 -53.39
CA ALA A 106 4.72 -13.17 -53.86
C ALA A 106 4.47 -11.89 -54.70
N TYR A 107 4.97 -10.74 -54.25
CA TYR A 107 4.91 -9.50 -55.05
C TYR A 107 5.77 -9.59 -56.32
N GLY A 108 6.90 -10.29 -56.30
CA GLY A 108 7.72 -10.57 -57.49
C GLY A 108 7.00 -11.45 -58.52
N ALA A 109 6.30 -12.51 -58.09
CA ALA A 109 5.51 -13.36 -58.97
C ALA A 109 4.33 -12.59 -59.61
N ALA A 110 3.63 -11.77 -58.83
CA ALA A 110 2.57 -10.89 -59.34
C ALA A 110 3.10 -9.92 -60.42
N ALA A 111 4.30 -9.35 -60.21
CA ALA A 111 4.95 -8.49 -61.21
C ALA A 111 5.25 -9.21 -62.54
N PHE A 112 5.53 -10.52 -62.50
CA PHE A 112 5.88 -11.31 -63.69
C PHE A 112 4.65 -11.69 -64.53
N HIS A 113 3.49 -11.86 -63.91
CA HIS A 113 2.22 -12.08 -64.62
C HIS A 113 1.60 -10.77 -65.16
N GLY A 114 1.88 -9.62 -64.54
CA GLY A 114 1.29 -8.32 -64.88
C GLY A 114 2.08 -7.49 -65.91
N ALA A 115 2.02 -7.89 -67.20
CA ALA A 115 2.85 -7.33 -68.28
C ALA A 115 2.79 -5.80 -68.50
N THR A 116 1.78 -5.09 -67.97
CA THR A 116 1.63 -3.63 -68.07
C THR A 116 1.75 -2.88 -66.73
N ALA A 117 2.00 -3.59 -65.62
CA ALA A 117 1.96 -3.02 -64.26
C ALA A 117 3.10 -3.49 -63.33
N ALA A 118 4.15 -4.14 -63.84
CA ALA A 118 5.20 -4.76 -63.03
C ALA A 118 5.91 -3.83 -62.03
N ALA A 119 6.12 -2.55 -62.37
CA ALA A 119 6.96 -1.61 -61.60
C ALA A 119 6.53 -1.41 -60.12
N PRO A 120 5.27 -1.07 -59.77
CA PRO A 120 4.84 -0.96 -58.37
C PRO A 120 4.95 -2.28 -57.59
N HIS A 121 4.71 -3.43 -58.22
CA HIS A 121 4.84 -4.73 -57.54
C HIS A 121 6.32 -5.06 -57.24
N LEU A 122 7.25 -4.75 -58.14
CA LEU A 122 8.69 -4.84 -57.90
C LEU A 122 9.16 -3.90 -56.77
N ALA A 123 8.66 -2.66 -56.73
CA ALA A 123 8.98 -1.71 -55.67
C ALA A 123 8.52 -2.21 -54.28
N ARG A 124 7.31 -2.78 -54.19
CA ARG A 124 6.78 -3.40 -52.96
C ARG A 124 7.58 -4.64 -52.55
N GLY A 125 7.98 -5.48 -53.51
CA GLY A 125 8.88 -6.60 -53.25
C GLY A 125 10.23 -6.17 -52.66
N LEU A 126 10.81 -5.07 -53.16
CA LEU A 126 12.05 -4.50 -52.63
C LEU A 126 11.89 -3.98 -51.19
N VAL A 127 10.76 -3.30 -50.87
CA VAL A 127 10.45 -2.86 -49.50
C VAL A 127 10.41 -4.06 -48.53
N TRP A 128 9.73 -5.14 -48.88
CA TRP A 128 9.68 -6.38 -48.07
C TRP A 128 11.06 -7.03 -47.89
N LEU A 129 11.90 -7.03 -48.92
CA LEU A 129 13.26 -7.56 -48.85
C LEU A 129 14.17 -6.71 -47.93
N VAL A 130 14.07 -5.38 -47.97
CA VAL A 130 14.82 -4.52 -47.04
C VAL A 130 14.29 -4.61 -45.60
N LEU A 131 12.98 -4.82 -45.41
CA LEU A 131 12.41 -5.12 -44.09
C LEU A 131 12.99 -6.41 -43.50
N ALA A 132 13.11 -7.49 -44.29
CA ALA A 132 13.76 -8.73 -43.88
C ALA A 132 15.23 -8.50 -43.45
N VAL A 133 15.98 -7.71 -44.21
CA VAL A 133 17.36 -7.30 -43.87
C VAL A 133 17.41 -6.47 -42.57
N SER A 134 16.45 -5.56 -42.36
CA SER A 134 16.43 -4.66 -41.20
C SER A 134 16.28 -5.39 -39.86
N LEU A 135 15.70 -6.60 -39.85
CA LEU A 135 15.57 -7.47 -38.66
C LEU A 135 16.91 -8.07 -38.20
N HIS A 136 17.94 -8.08 -39.05
CA HIS A 136 19.24 -8.72 -38.79
C HIS A 136 20.42 -7.75 -38.79
N VAL A 137 20.34 -6.65 -39.55
CA VAL A 137 21.37 -5.60 -39.56
C VAL A 137 21.42 -4.91 -38.20
N LYS A 138 22.62 -4.74 -37.64
CA LYS A 138 22.86 -4.18 -36.30
C LYS A 138 23.02 -2.65 -36.36
N PRO A 139 22.00 -1.84 -36.04
CA PRO A 139 22.05 -0.42 -36.35
C PRO A 139 22.49 0.40 -35.13
N ASN A 140 23.14 1.54 -35.38
CA ASN A 140 23.35 2.57 -34.37
C ASN A 140 22.01 3.01 -33.73
N LYS A 141 22.06 3.57 -32.50
CA LYS A 141 20.87 4.08 -31.76
C LYS A 141 19.84 4.81 -32.65
N PRO A 142 20.20 5.82 -33.50
CA PRO A 142 19.26 6.43 -34.44
C PRO A 142 18.72 5.48 -35.51
N ALA A 143 19.57 4.71 -36.20
CA ALA A 143 19.14 3.77 -37.24
C ALA A 143 18.19 2.68 -36.71
N ARG A 144 18.37 2.24 -35.44
CA ARG A 144 17.45 1.29 -34.78
C ARG A 144 16.14 1.96 -34.36
N ALA A 145 16.16 3.25 -34.01
CA ALA A 145 14.93 4.01 -33.78
C ALA A 145 14.14 4.19 -35.09
N VAL A 146 14.82 4.48 -36.21
CA VAL A 146 14.20 4.56 -37.54
C VAL A 146 13.62 3.20 -37.97
N ALA A 147 14.33 2.09 -37.77
CA ALA A 147 13.81 0.75 -38.07
C ALA A 147 12.55 0.42 -37.26
N VAL A 148 12.56 0.64 -35.94
CA VAL A 148 11.40 0.40 -35.07
C VAL A 148 10.22 1.31 -35.45
N LEU A 149 10.47 2.58 -35.75
CA LEU A 149 9.45 3.51 -36.23
C LEU A 149 8.85 3.05 -37.57
N TRP A 150 9.68 2.57 -38.50
CA TRP A 150 9.25 2.05 -39.80
C TRP A 150 8.40 0.79 -39.66
N TRP A 151 8.83 -0.19 -38.85
CA TRP A 151 8.03 -1.40 -38.56
C TRP A 151 6.66 -1.06 -37.98
N VAL A 152 6.59 -0.12 -37.03
CA VAL A 152 5.32 0.34 -36.43
C VAL A 152 4.43 1.06 -37.45
N LEU A 153 4.96 2.07 -38.15
CA LEU A 153 4.19 2.86 -39.12
C LEU A 153 3.68 2.01 -40.29
N PHE A 154 4.53 1.14 -40.86
CA PHE A 154 4.13 0.26 -41.96
C PHE A 154 3.00 -0.69 -41.54
N SER A 155 3.14 -1.32 -40.37
CA SER A 155 2.14 -2.25 -39.85
C SER A 155 0.78 -1.58 -39.60
N LEU A 156 0.80 -0.37 -39.02
CA LEU A 156 -0.42 0.40 -38.75
C LEU A 156 -1.08 0.92 -40.04
N LEU A 157 -0.31 1.48 -40.97
CA LEU A 157 -0.84 2.04 -42.22
C LEU A 157 -1.45 0.97 -43.14
N VAL A 158 -0.79 -0.19 -43.30
CA VAL A 158 -1.34 -1.30 -44.09
C VAL A 158 -2.56 -1.92 -43.40
N THR A 159 -2.55 -2.05 -42.07
CA THR A 159 -3.73 -2.56 -41.34
C THR A 159 -4.92 -1.62 -41.46
N ALA A 160 -4.71 -0.30 -41.40
CA ALA A 160 -5.77 0.69 -41.59
C ALA A 160 -6.36 0.63 -43.01
N TYR A 161 -5.51 0.58 -44.04
CA TYR A 161 -5.94 0.46 -45.45
C TYR A 161 -6.70 -0.85 -45.73
N ASN A 162 -6.19 -1.98 -45.25
CA ASN A 162 -6.86 -3.28 -45.42
C ASN A 162 -8.22 -3.31 -44.70
N ALA A 163 -8.31 -2.69 -43.52
CA ALA A 163 -9.57 -2.56 -42.79
C ALA A 163 -10.57 -1.62 -43.51
N GLU A 164 -10.11 -0.53 -44.12
CA GLU A 164 -10.96 0.40 -44.88
C GLU A 164 -11.56 -0.26 -46.13
N ILE A 165 -10.79 -1.08 -46.84
CA ILE A 165 -11.30 -1.91 -47.95
C ILE A 165 -12.36 -2.91 -47.45
N LEU A 166 -12.07 -3.63 -46.36
CA LEU A 166 -13.01 -4.61 -45.80
C LEU A 166 -14.33 -3.94 -45.33
N LEU A 167 -14.24 -2.75 -44.72
CA LEU A 167 -15.38 -1.97 -44.24
C LEU A 167 -16.19 -1.31 -45.38
N THR A 168 -15.60 -1.13 -46.56
CA THR A 168 -16.28 -0.61 -47.75
C THR A 168 -16.80 -1.71 -48.69
N GLY A 169 -16.57 -2.98 -48.35
CA GLY A 169 -17.03 -4.14 -49.14
C GLY A 169 -16.19 -4.41 -50.39
N GLY A 170 -14.94 -3.98 -50.42
CA GLY A 170 -14.01 -4.27 -51.51
C GLY A 170 -13.32 -5.63 -51.38
N GLU A 171 -13.00 -6.25 -52.50
CA GLU A 171 -12.19 -7.47 -52.58
C GLU A 171 -10.72 -7.18 -52.22
N LEU A 172 -10.07 -8.11 -51.51
CA LEU A 172 -8.66 -8.03 -51.14
C LEU A 172 -7.81 -8.93 -52.02
N ASP A 173 -6.73 -8.38 -52.58
CA ASP A 173 -5.72 -9.14 -53.31
C ASP A 173 -5.09 -10.22 -52.41
N VAL A 174 -4.95 -11.45 -52.93
CA VAL A 174 -4.41 -12.61 -52.17
C VAL A 174 -3.01 -12.32 -51.62
N ALA A 175 -2.18 -11.56 -52.35
CA ALA A 175 -0.87 -11.13 -51.89
C ALA A 175 -0.93 -10.19 -50.67
N GLU A 176 -1.98 -9.37 -50.55
CA GLU A 176 -2.17 -8.48 -49.40
C GLU A 176 -2.70 -9.24 -48.19
N MET A 177 -3.59 -10.21 -48.41
CA MET A 177 -4.06 -11.12 -47.36
C MET A 177 -2.92 -11.96 -46.76
N ILE A 178 -2.00 -12.46 -47.59
CA ILE A 178 -0.81 -13.21 -47.14
C ILE A 178 0.21 -12.29 -46.41
N ALA A 179 0.36 -11.06 -46.86
CA ALA A 179 1.31 -10.11 -46.27
C ALA A 179 0.85 -9.52 -44.91
N TRP A 180 -0.46 -9.48 -44.65
CA TRP A 180 -1.03 -8.81 -43.47
C TRP A 180 -0.63 -9.44 -42.11
N PRO A 181 -0.64 -10.78 -41.93
CA PRO A 181 -0.08 -11.41 -40.72
C PRO A 181 1.41 -11.10 -40.50
N VAL A 182 2.20 -10.96 -41.58
CA VAL A 182 3.64 -10.67 -41.49
C VAL A 182 3.87 -9.24 -40.95
N ASN A 183 3.02 -8.28 -41.30
CA ASN A 183 3.02 -6.95 -40.69
C ASN A 183 2.69 -7.01 -39.19
N LEU A 184 1.72 -7.82 -38.77
CA LEU A 184 1.44 -7.99 -37.33
C LEU A 184 2.66 -8.57 -36.57
N LEU A 185 3.42 -9.47 -37.19
CA LEU A 185 4.67 -10.01 -36.64
C LEU A 185 5.80 -8.97 -36.58
N LEU A 186 5.90 -8.05 -37.56
CA LEU A 186 6.84 -6.93 -37.50
C LEU A 186 6.54 -5.98 -36.33
N LEU A 187 5.26 -5.71 -36.05
CA LEU A 187 4.83 -4.92 -34.88
C LEU A 187 5.23 -5.60 -33.55
N LEU A 188 5.10 -6.92 -33.45
CA LEU A 188 5.56 -7.69 -32.29
C LEU A 188 7.09 -7.69 -32.16
N CYS A 189 7.83 -7.75 -33.27
CA CYS A 189 9.29 -7.60 -33.29
C CYS A 189 9.72 -6.20 -32.81
N ALA A 190 9.01 -5.15 -33.24
CA ALA A 190 9.23 -3.78 -32.77
C ALA A 190 9.08 -3.69 -31.24
N LEU A 191 7.97 -4.20 -30.71
CA LEU A 191 7.63 -4.17 -29.28
C LEU A 191 8.65 -4.98 -28.43
N GLY A 192 9.00 -6.20 -28.86
CA GLY A 192 10.06 -6.99 -28.21
C GLY A 192 11.44 -6.33 -28.26
N SER A 193 11.77 -5.60 -29.34
CA SER A 193 13.02 -4.84 -29.45
C SER A 193 13.09 -3.59 -28.55
N VAL A 194 11.95 -3.15 -28.03
CA VAL A 194 11.84 -2.10 -27.00
C VAL A 194 11.89 -2.72 -25.61
N LEU A 195 11.16 -3.81 -25.35
CA LEU A 195 11.19 -4.53 -24.07
C LEU A 195 12.59 -5.05 -23.72
N HIS A 196 13.29 -5.67 -24.67
CA HIS A 196 14.66 -6.17 -24.46
C HIS A 196 15.66 -5.05 -24.10
N ARG A 197 15.32 -3.78 -24.34
CA ARG A 197 16.14 -2.60 -23.97
C ARG A 197 16.19 -2.35 -22.46
N HIS A 198 15.24 -2.88 -21.68
CA HIS A 198 15.30 -2.89 -20.21
C HIS A 198 16.09 -4.08 -19.65
N GLY A 199 16.33 -5.14 -20.42
CA GLY A 199 16.93 -6.39 -19.92
C GLY A 199 18.45 -6.51 -20.04
N THR A 200 19.15 -5.51 -20.59
CA THR A 200 20.58 -5.63 -20.95
C THR A 200 21.43 -4.44 -20.47
N ALA A 201 21.11 -3.88 -19.30
CA ALA A 201 21.81 -2.70 -18.76
C ALA A 201 22.99 -3.04 -17.82
N SER A 202 23.12 -4.30 -17.36
CA SER A 202 23.95 -4.66 -16.21
C SER A 202 24.77 -5.96 -16.34
N SER A 203 24.86 -6.60 -17.51
CA SER A 203 25.67 -7.80 -17.72
C SER A 203 27.11 -7.46 -18.13
N SER A 204 27.94 -7.02 -17.16
CA SER A 204 29.35 -6.67 -17.38
C SER A 204 30.32 -7.54 -16.55
N SER A 205 30.19 -8.85 -16.67
CA SER A 205 31.21 -9.83 -16.31
C SER A 205 31.04 -11.08 -17.19
N ASN A 206 32.14 -11.51 -17.81
CA ASN A 206 32.23 -12.78 -18.55
C ASN A 206 33.10 -13.72 -17.73
N ASP A 207 32.51 -14.82 -17.26
CA ASP A 207 33.08 -16.14 -16.99
C ASP A 207 31.88 -17.04 -16.62
N GLY A 208 31.84 -18.35 -16.84
CA GLY A 208 32.66 -19.27 -17.64
C GLY A 208 31.75 -20.43 -18.08
N LEU A 209 32.25 -21.46 -18.77
CA LEU A 209 31.41 -22.62 -19.11
C LEU A 209 31.43 -23.69 -17.98
N SER A 210 30.32 -24.43 -17.85
CA SER A 210 30.06 -25.47 -16.83
C SER A 210 29.79 -24.89 -15.42
N GLU A 211 29.03 -25.53 -14.50
CA GLU A 211 28.46 -26.90 -14.52
C GLU A 211 27.00 -26.99 -13.95
N PRO A 212 26.53 -27.95 -13.11
CA PRO A 212 25.33 -28.74 -13.47
C PRO A 212 24.01 -28.36 -12.77
N LEU A 213 22.94 -29.10 -13.13
CA LEU A 213 21.65 -29.07 -12.45
C LEU A 213 21.67 -29.83 -11.10
N ILE A 214 21.23 -29.15 -10.04
CA ILE A 214 20.72 -29.72 -8.75
C ILE A 214 21.75 -30.51 -7.92
N GLY A 215 22.27 -29.91 -6.83
CA GLY A 215 23.13 -30.63 -5.88
C GLY A 215 23.57 -29.89 -4.61
N LYS A 216 22.69 -29.83 -3.60
CA LYS A 216 22.94 -29.70 -2.14
C LYS A 216 24.04 -28.74 -1.57
N SER A 217 23.55 -27.86 -0.68
CA SER A 217 24.15 -27.43 0.61
C SER A 217 25.58 -26.87 0.68
N GLY A 218 25.70 -25.61 1.14
CA GLY A 218 26.86 -25.15 1.91
C GLY A 218 27.69 -24.01 1.30
N ASP A 219 27.08 -22.86 1.01
CA ASP A 219 27.82 -21.58 0.94
C ASP A 219 26.86 -20.37 1.04
N GLU A 220 27.16 -19.38 1.89
CA GLU A 220 26.29 -18.22 2.14
C GLU A 220 26.48 -17.06 1.14
N SER A 221 27.37 -17.21 0.15
CA SER A 221 27.75 -16.16 -0.80
C SER A 221 26.93 -16.12 -2.09
N ALA A 222 26.07 -17.13 -2.33
CA ALA A 222 25.23 -17.22 -3.53
C ALA A 222 23.98 -16.32 -3.44
N VAL A 223 24.16 -15.01 -3.66
CA VAL A 223 23.07 -14.01 -3.65
C VAL A 223 21.88 -14.48 -4.52
N HIS A 224 20.73 -14.69 -3.87
CA HIS A 224 19.47 -15.09 -4.50
C HIS A 224 18.88 -13.95 -5.36
N THR A 225 19.45 -13.74 -6.55
CA THR A 225 18.94 -12.78 -7.54
C THR A 225 17.51 -13.14 -7.95
N SER A 226 16.57 -12.19 -7.79
CA SER A 226 15.14 -12.36 -8.08
C SER A 226 14.84 -13.16 -9.36
N GLU A 227 14.11 -14.27 -9.23
CA GLU A 227 13.80 -15.18 -10.35
C GLU A 227 13.11 -14.49 -11.53
N LEU A 228 12.40 -13.38 -11.27
CA LEU A 228 11.78 -12.50 -12.27
C LEU A 228 12.75 -12.12 -13.40
N TYR A 229 14.03 -11.88 -13.09
CA TYR A 229 15.06 -11.49 -14.06
C TYR A 229 15.72 -12.69 -14.77
N ARG A 230 15.62 -13.89 -14.20
CA ARG A 230 16.12 -15.15 -14.79
C ARG A 230 15.04 -15.86 -15.62
N ALA A 231 13.78 -15.47 -15.47
CA ALA A 231 12.62 -15.99 -16.19
C ALA A 231 12.63 -15.57 -17.68
N GLY A 232 12.46 -16.55 -18.58
CA GLY A 232 12.27 -16.27 -20.01
C GLY A 232 10.95 -15.55 -20.31
N VAL A 233 10.87 -14.85 -21.46
CA VAL A 233 9.77 -13.96 -21.84
C VAL A 233 8.36 -14.56 -21.62
N PHE A 234 8.14 -15.82 -22.01
CA PHE A 234 6.84 -16.48 -21.76
C PHE A 234 6.51 -16.63 -20.27
N ARG A 235 7.51 -16.96 -19.43
CA ARG A 235 7.31 -17.08 -17.98
C ARG A 235 6.97 -15.73 -17.34
N GLN A 236 7.54 -14.63 -17.86
CA GLN A 236 7.23 -13.25 -17.45
C GLN A 236 5.82 -12.86 -17.90
N LEU A 237 5.49 -13.06 -19.18
CA LEU A 237 4.15 -12.75 -19.74
C LEU A 237 3.00 -13.44 -19.01
N ALA A 238 3.22 -14.70 -18.60
CA ALA A 238 2.23 -15.53 -17.89
C ALA A 238 2.37 -15.49 -16.35
N PHE A 239 3.24 -14.67 -15.78
CA PHE A 239 3.54 -14.57 -14.33
C PHE A 239 3.98 -15.89 -13.63
N SER A 240 4.17 -16.97 -14.37
CA SER A 240 4.51 -18.32 -13.87
C SER A 240 5.82 -18.43 -13.09
N TRP A 241 6.65 -17.38 -13.06
CA TRP A 241 7.80 -17.27 -12.15
C TRP A 241 7.39 -17.20 -10.67
N LEU A 242 6.13 -16.87 -10.37
CA LEU A 242 5.59 -16.87 -9.01
C LEU A 242 5.14 -18.27 -8.54
N ASN A 243 5.00 -19.24 -9.46
CA ASN A 243 4.48 -20.58 -9.16
C ASN A 243 5.31 -21.37 -8.11
N PRO A 244 6.66 -21.28 -8.05
CA PRO A 244 7.44 -21.95 -7.00
C PRO A 244 7.07 -21.44 -5.60
N LEU A 245 6.96 -20.12 -5.43
CA LEU A 245 6.60 -19.49 -4.15
C LEU A 245 5.16 -19.81 -3.74
N LEU A 246 4.22 -19.86 -4.69
CA LEU A 246 2.84 -20.31 -4.45
C LEU A 246 2.76 -21.82 -4.13
N GLY A 247 3.70 -22.63 -4.65
CA GLY A 247 3.87 -24.03 -4.27
C GLY A 247 4.37 -24.18 -2.84
N LEU A 248 5.40 -23.41 -2.47
CA LEU A 248 5.94 -23.38 -1.11
C LEU A 248 4.89 -22.91 -0.10
N GLY A 249 4.21 -21.79 -0.38
CA GLY A 249 3.12 -21.24 0.44
C GLY A 249 1.85 -22.09 0.50
N ARG A 250 1.75 -23.16 -0.31
CA ARG A 250 0.73 -24.21 -0.17
C ARG A 250 1.17 -25.33 0.80
N SER A 251 2.47 -25.52 0.98
CA SER A 251 3.06 -26.58 1.82
C SER A 251 3.44 -26.13 3.23
N LYS A 252 3.71 -24.83 3.43
CA LYS A 252 4.19 -24.20 4.66
C LYS A 252 3.66 -22.76 4.69
N ALA A 253 3.46 -22.18 5.87
CA ALA A 253 3.39 -20.72 5.99
C ALA A 253 4.74 -20.11 5.57
N LEU A 254 4.72 -19.00 4.83
CA LEU A 254 5.95 -18.36 4.35
C LEU A 254 6.58 -17.50 5.45
N ASP A 255 7.81 -17.82 5.82
CA ASP A 255 8.65 -16.95 6.66
C ASP A 255 9.27 -15.85 5.79
N ILE A 256 9.77 -14.77 6.40
CA ILE A 256 10.42 -13.67 5.67
C ILE A 256 11.68 -14.12 4.89
N THR A 257 12.31 -15.21 5.32
CA THR A 257 13.43 -15.88 4.63
C THR A 257 13.02 -16.69 3.39
N ASP A 258 11.74 -17.08 3.27
CA ASP A 258 11.21 -17.74 2.07
C ASP A 258 10.90 -16.73 0.93
N ILE A 259 10.92 -15.42 1.22
CA ILE A 259 10.57 -14.36 0.27
C ILE A 259 11.80 -13.97 -0.56
N PRO A 260 11.74 -14.03 -1.92
CA PRO A 260 12.87 -13.66 -2.77
C PRO A 260 13.31 -12.19 -2.61
N LEU A 261 14.63 -11.97 -2.61
CA LEU A 261 15.22 -10.63 -2.52
C LEU A 261 14.77 -9.72 -3.68
N ILE A 262 14.57 -8.45 -3.35
CA ILE A 262 14.20 -7.38 -4.29
C ILE A 262 15.34 -7.15 -5.28
N ALA A 263 15.03 -7.01 -6.57
CA ALA A 263 16.03 -6.74 -7.60
C ALA A 263 16.66 -5.34 -7.44
N GLY A 264 17.94 -5.19 -7.82
CA GLY A 264 18.70 -3.94 -7.62
C GLY A 264 18.00 -2.66 -8.11
N GLU A 265 17.33 -2.73 -9.26
CA GLU A 265 16.56 -1.61 -9.86
C GLU A 265 15.30 -1.20 -9.06
N ASP A 266 14.76 -2.13 -8.27
CA ASP A 266 13.58 -1.92 -7.41
C ASP A 266 13.97 -1.55 -5.96
N THR A 267 15.27 -1.48 -5.64
CA THR A 267 15.72 -1.11 -4.28
C THR A 267 15.43 0.35 -3.96
N ALA A 268 15.07 0.62 -2.70
CA ALA A 268 14.83 1.97 -2.21
C ALA A 268 16.04 2.89 -2.42
N HIS A 269 17.27 2.38 -2.26
CA HIS A 269 18.51 3.12 -2.50
C HIS A 269 18.68 3.55 -3.97
N HIS A 270 18.46 2.64 -4.93
CA HIS A 270 18.54 2.99 -6.35
C HIS A 270 17.46 4.02 -6.74
N ALA A 271 16.22 3.80 -6.28
CA ALA A 271 15.10 4.69 -6.57
C ALA A 271 15.28 6.09 -5.93
N SER A 272 15.73 6.18 -4.68
CA SER A 272 15.97 7.44 -3.98
C SER A 272 17.16 8.20 -4.58
N HIS A 273 18.27 7.53 -4.90
CA HIS A 273 19.41 8.15 -5.58
C HIS A 273 19.02 8.71 -6.95
N LYS A 274 18.30 7.94 -7.77
CA LYS A 274 17.79 8.37 -9.10
C LYS A 274 16.90 9.61 -8.99
N PHE A 275 16.09 9.73 -7.94
CA PHE A 275 15.26 10.91 -7.68
C PHE A 275 16.07 12.09 -7.13
N ALA A 276 16.93 11.87 -6.13
CA ALA A 276 17.74 12.93 -5.51
C ALA A 276 18.71 13.59 -6.50
N GLU A 277 19.30 12.81 -7.40
CA GLU A 277 20.18 13.28 -8.48
C GLU A 277 19.42 14.06 -9.58
N ALA A 278 18.10 13.86 -9.71
CA ALA A 278 17.24 14.67 -10.58
C ALA A 278 16.73 15.94 -9.86
N TRP A 279 16.46 15.85 -8.56
CA TRP A 279 16.02 16.96 -7.71
C TRP A 279 17.13 18.00 -7.53
N SER A 280 18.35 17.58 -7.16
CA SER A 280 19.49 18.49 -6.92
C SER A 280 19.84 19.32 -8.15
N ARG A 281 19.92 18.69 -9.35
CA ARG A 281 20.11 19.37 -10.63
C ARG A 281 19.05 20.45 -10.88
N HIS A 282 17.78 20.15 -10.59
CA HIS A 282 16.67 21.08 -10.80
C HIS A 282 16.69 22.27 -9.81
N VAL A 283 17.18 22.06 -8.59
CA VAL A 283 17.42 23.14 -7.61
C VAL A 283 18.61 24.02 -8.07
N SER A 284 19.73 23.41 -8.48
CA SER A 284 20.93 24.16 -8.92
C SER A 284 20.72 24.96 -10.22
N ASP A 285 19.99 24.41 -11.19
CA ASP A 285 19.68 25.13 -12.44
C ASP A 285 18.78 26.35 -12.20
N LYS A 286 17.96 26.33 -11.14
CA LYS A 286 17.14 27.48 -10.76
C LYS A 286 17.94 28.55 -10.02
N SER A 287 18.89 28.16 -9.15
CA SER A 287 19.85 29.10 -8.54
C SER A 287 20.61 29.92 -9.61
N ARG A 288 20.95 29.29 -10.74
CA ARG A 288 21.60 29.93 -11.90
C ARG A 288 20.67 30.74 -12.82
N ARG A 289 19.35 30.73 -12.61
CA ARG A 289 18.37 31.44 -13.45
C ARG A 289 17.52 32.40 -12.62
N SER A 290 18.06 33.60 -12.46
CA SER A 290 17.43 34.71 -11.73
C SER A 290 16.01 35.03 -12.23
N SER A 291 15.07 35.04 -11.28
CA SER A 291 13.86 35.89 -11.29
C SER A 291 13.07 36.00 -12.61
N SER A 292 12.44 34.92 -13.05
CA SER A 292 11.21 35.00 -13.85
C SER A 292 10.22 33.89 -13.45
N SER A 293 8.92 34.23 -13.50
CA SER A 293 7.75 33.40 -13.11
C SER A 293 7.85 32.56 -11.82
N VAL A 294 7.54 33.20 -10.69
CA VAL A 294 6.96 32.49 -9.53
C VAL A 294 5.56 32.02 -9.92
N GLY A 295 5.45 30.84 -10.55
CA GLY A 295 4.22 30.48 -11.27
C GLY A 295 4.08 29.03 -11.75
N SER A 296 4.63 28.04 -11.04
CA SER A 296 4.18 26.64 -11.19
C SER A 296 4.36 25.83 -9.91
N SER A 297 3.28 25.16 -9.49
CA SER A 297 3.17 24.34 -8.27
C SER A 297 3.23 22.84 -8.59
N ASN A 298 4.08 22.46 -9.54
CA ASN A 298 4.13 21.12 -10.15
C ASN A 298 5.58 20.63 -10.39
N ARG A 299 6.58 21.12 -9.63
CA ARG A 299 8.00 20.81 -9.89
C ARG A 299 8.31 19.38 -9.51
N LEU A 300 7.83 18.93 -8.35
CA LEU A 300 7.94 17.55 -7.88
C LEU A 300 7.32 16.57 -8.89
N ALA A 301 6.13 16.89 -9.42
CA ALA A 301 5.48 16.10 -10.45
C ALA A 301 6.32 16.00 -11.73
N LEU A 302 6.88 17.12 -12.22
CA LEU A 302 7.73 17.14 -13.41
C LEU A 302 9.02 16.32 -13.22
N ILE A 303 9.61 16.35 -12.02
CA ILE A 303 10.83 15.59 -11.68
C ILE A 303 10.52 14.10 -11.59
N LEU A 304 9.43 13.70 -10.91
CA LEU A 304 8.97 12.30 -10.85
C LEU A 304 8.68 11.74 -12.25
N ILE A 305 7.95 12.49 -13.10
CA ILE A 305 7.67 12.10 -14.49
C ILE A 305 8.96 11.92 -15.29
N LYS A 306 9.96 12.80 -15.12
CA LYS A 306 11.27 12.64 -15.78
C LYS A 306 12.05 11.42 -15.28
N CYS A 307 11.99 11.13 -13.97
CA CYS A 307 12.70 9.98 -13.37
C CYS A 307 12.18 8.65 -13.89
N PHE A 308 10.86 8.51 -14.06
CA PHE A 308 10.20 7.25 -14.41
C PHE A 308 9.54 7.27 -15.80
N LEU A 309 10.04 8.12 -16.71
CA LEU A 309 9.43 8.36 -18.02
C LEU A 309 9.38 7.10 -18.90
N GLY A 310 10.43 6.26 -18.85
CA GLY A 310 10.49 5.03 -19.64
C GLY A 310 9.46 4.00 -19.18
N GLU A 311 9.30 3.89 -17.87
CA GLU A 311 8.31 3.05 -17.21
C GLU A 311 6.88 3.54 -17.48
N ILE A 312 6.61 4.85 -17.30
CA ILE A 312 5.31 5.50 -17.56
C ILE A 312 4.86 5.37 -19.03
N LEU A 313 5.79 5.46 -19.98
CA LEU A 313 5.48 5.26 -21.41
C LEU A 313 5.14 3.79 -21.72
N LEU A 314 5.74 2.83 -21.02
CA LEU A 314 5.45 1.41 -21.17
C LEU A 314 4.06 1.05 -20.59
N THR A 315 3.75 1.51 -19.38
CA THR A 315 2.41 1.35 -18.78
C THR A 315 1.34 2.05 -19.60
N GLY A 316 1.65 3.21 -20.19
CA GLY A 316 0.77 3.91 -21.12
C GLY A 316 0.48 3.15 -22.41
N LEU A 317 1.48 2.47 -22.98
CA LEU A 317 1.30 1.60 -24.14
C LEU A 317 0.38 0.41 -23.82
N TYR A 318 0.53 -0.22 -22.65
CA TYR A 318 -0.37 -1.29 -22.23
C TYR A 318 -1.81 -0.80 -21.99
N ALA A 319 -2.01 0.35 -21.34
CA ALA A 319 -3.33 0.95 -21.18
C ALA A 319 -3.99 1.26 -22.54
N PHE A 320 -3.22 1.76 -23.51
CA PHE A 320 -3.70 2.02 -24.87
C PHE A 320 -4.13 0.73 -25.58
N LEU A 321 -3.29 -0.32 -25.52
CA LEU A 321 -3.60 -1.62 -26.13
C LEU A 321 -4.85 -2.27 -25.50
N ARG A 322 -5.09 -2.10 -24.19
CA ARG A 322 -6.33 -2.54 -23.54
C ARG A 322 -7.53 -1.79 -24.12
N THR A 323 -7.52 -0.46 -24.10
CA THR A 323 -8.63 0.37 -24.58
C THR A 323 -8.93 0.14 -26.06
N LEU A 324 -7.92 -0.03 -26.91
CA LEU A 324 -8.10 -0.39 -28.32
C LEU A 324 -8.72 -1.78 -28.49
N SER A 325 -8.28 -2.77 -27.72
CA SER A 325 -8.83 -4.14 -27.80
C SER A 325 -10.30 -4.21 -27.37
N ILE A 326 -10.64 -3.49 -26.31
CA ILE A 326 -12.00 -3.34 -25.79
C ILE A 326 -12.90 -2.63 -26.83
N ALA A 327 -12.39 -1.61 -27.53
CA ALA A 327 -13.13 -0.88 -28.57
C ALA A 327 -13.37 -1.72 -29.84
N VAL A 328 -12.42 -2.59 -30.22
CA VAL A 328 -12.52 -3.44 -31.43
C VAL A 328 -13.42 -4.66 -31.20
N ALA A 329 -13.55 -5.16 -29.97
CA ALA A 329 -14.31 -6.39 -29.69
C ALA A 329 -15.80 -6.36 -30.14
N PRO A 330 -16.58 -5.27 -29.94
CA PRO A 330 -17.95 -5.19 -30.50
C PRO A 330 -18.00 -5.20 -32.02
N LEU A 331 -17.01 -4.61 -32.72
CA LEU A 331 -16.96 -4.60 -34.19
C LEU A 331 -16.67 -5.99 -34.77
N LEU A 332 -15.79 -6.77 -34.12
CA LEU A 332 -15.57 -8.16 -34.48
C LEU A 332 -16.79 -9.04 -34.16
N LEU A 333 -17.52 -8.75 -33.07
CA LEU A 333 -18.78 -9.42 -32.76
C LEU A 333 -19.86 -9.12 -33.82
N PHE A 334 -19.95 -7.86 -34.29
CA PHE A 334 -20.82 -7.51 -35.42
C PHE A 334 -20.51 -8.37 -36.65
N ALA A 335 -19.24 -8.40 -37.06
CA ALA A 335 -18.80 -9.13 -38.25
C ALA A 335 -19.08 -10.64 -38.14
N PHE A 336 -18.81 -11.24 -36.97
CA PHE A 336 -19.10 -12.64 -36.70
C PHE A 336 -20.59 -12.97 -36.77
N VAL A 337 -21.46 -12.20 -36.10
CA VAL A 337 -22.91 -12.46 -36.11
C VAL A 337 -23.53 -12.14 -37.48
N TRP A 338 -23.01 -11.13 -38.20
CA TRP A 338 -23.43 -10.84 -39.57
C TRP A 338 -23.08 -11.99 -40.53
N TYR A 339 -21.85 -12.49 -40.48
CA TYR A 339 -21.40 -13.64 -41.25
C TYR A 339 -22.22 -14.90 -40.93
N SER A 340 -22.50 -15.15 -39.64
CA SER A 340 -23.33 -16.28 -39.19
C SER A 340 -24.79 -16.25 -39.68
N ASN A 341 -25.27 -15.12 -40.22
CA ASN A 341 -26.63 -14.93 -40.70
C ASN A 341 -26.76 -14.96 -42.24
N GLN A 342 -25.68 -15.15 -42.99
CA GLN A 342 -25.75 -15.38 -44.45
C GLN A 342 -26.03 -16.85 -44.74
N GLU A 343 -26.95 -17.21 -45.62
CA GLU A 343 -27.36 -18.62 -45.79
C GLU A 343 -26.70 -19.34 -46.96
N GLU A 344 -26.30 -18.63 -48.03
CA GLU A 344 -25.93 -19.27 -49.32
C GLU A 344 -24.41 -19.34 -49.62
N GLU A 345 -23.58 -18.43 -49.10
CA GLU A 345 -22.12 -18.39 -49.39
C GLU A 345 -21.27 -18.29 -48.09
N ARG A 346 -20.97 -19.43 -47.46
CA ARG A 346 -20.17 -19.50 -46.22
C ARG A 346 -18.77 -20.11 -46.44
N ASP A 347 -17.74 -19.27 -46.53
CA ASP A 347 -16.34 -19.74 -46.43
C ASP A 347 -15.96 -19.99 -44.96
N LEU A 348 -15.81 -21.28 -44.62
CA LEU A 348 -15.35 -21.74 -43.31
C LEU A 348 -14.03 -21.09 -42.87
N LEU A 349 -13.13 -20.74 -43.79
CA LEU A 349 -11.87 -20.07 -43.49
C LEU A 349 -12.10 -18.67 -42.90
N VAL A 350 -13.03 -17.89 -43.46
CA VAL A 350 -13.42 -16.56 -42.97
C VAL A 350 -14.08 -16.65 -41.60
N GLY A 351 -14.96 -17.63 -41.39
CA GLY A 351 -15.57 -17.90 -40.10
C GLY A 351 -14.54 -18.24 -39.01
N LEU A 352 -13.60 -19.13 -39.31
CA LEU A 352 -12.50 -19.48 -38.39
C LEU A 352 -11.56 -18.29 -38.13
N ALA A 353 -11.27 -17.47 -39.15
CA ALA A 353 -10.47 -16.26 -38.99
C ALA A 353 -11.13 -15.23 -38.06
N LEU A 354 -12.45 -15.03 -38.16
CA LEU A 354 -13.20 -14.13 -37.26
C LEU A 354 -13.17 -14.60 -35.80
N VAL A 355 -13.33 -15.91 -35.55
CA VAL A 355 -13.21 -16.50 -34.21
C VAL A 355 -11.77 -16.37 -33.68
N GLY A 356 -10.77 -16.62 -34.53
CA GLY A 356 -9.35 -16.42 -34.20
C GLY A 356 -9.03 -14.97 -33.83
N CYS A 357 -9.56 -14.00 -34.57
CA CYS A 357 -9.43 -12.57 -34.27
C CYS A 357 -10.12 -12.19 -32.96
N LEU A 358 -11.33 -12.69 -32.67
CA LEU A 358 -12.00 -12.46 -31.38
C LEU A 358 -11.18 -12.99 -30.20
N MET A 359 -10.65 -14.22 -30.32
CA MET A 359 -9.79 -14.82 -29.30
C MET A 359 -8.47 -14.07 -29.13
N LEU A 360 -7.85 -13.61 -30.24
CA LEU A 360 -6.62 -12.81 -30.21
C LEU A 360 -6.84 -11.46 -29.55
N MET A 361 -7.91 -10.72 -29.89
CA MET A 361 -8.19 -9.43 -29.26
C MET A 361 -8.48 -9.58 -27.77
N LYS A 362 -9.16 -10.64 -27.34
CA LYS A 362 -9.32 -10.95 -25.92
C LYS A 362 -8.03 -11.36 -25.23
N LEU A 363 -7.11 -12.04 -25.91
CA LEU A 363 -5.77 -12.31 -25.37
C LEU A 363 -4.96 -11.01 -25.20
N VAL A 364 -5.00 -10.09 -26.16
CA VAL A 364 -4.32 -8.78 -26.08
C VAL A 364 -4.90 -7.92 -24.96
N GLU A 365 -6.24 -7.80 -24.88
CA GLU A 365 -6.95 -7.13 -23.78
C GLU A 365 -6.51 -7.67 -22.42
N SER A 366 -6.54 -9.00 -22.24
CA SER A 366 -6.28 -9.65 -20.97
C SER A 366 -4.79 -9.57 -20.56
N LEU A 367 -3.85 -9.67 -21.51
CA LEU A 367 -2.43 -9.49 -21.24
C LEU A 367 -2.08 -8.04 -20.94
N SER A 368 -2.50 -7.10 -21.80
CA SER A 368 -2.20 -5.67 -21.63
C SER A 368 -2.78 -5.12 -20.33
N GLN A 369 -3.99 -5.53 -19.91
CA GLN A 369 -4.54 -5.16 -18.61
C GLN A 369 -3.69 -5.64 -17.42
N ARG A 370 -3.19 -6.89 -17.44
CA ARG A 370 -2.35 -7.41 -16.34
C ARG A 370 -0.98 -6.75 -16.27
N HIS A 371 -0.31 -6.57 -17.41
CA HIS A 371 0.99 -5.90 -17.45
C HIS A 371 0.88 -4.40 -17.13
N TRP A 372 -0.20 -3.73 -17.56
CA TRP A 372 -0.52 -2.36 -17.12
C TRP A 372 -0.60 -2.27 -15.58
N PHE A 373 -1.41 -3.11 -14.93
CA PHE A 373 -1.54 -3.08 -13.47
C PHE A 373 -0.23 -3.45 -12.74
N PHE A 374 0.48 -4.48 -13.21
CA PHE A 374 1.72 -4.93 -12.57
C PHE A 374 2.82 -3.87 -12.65
N ASP A 375 3.15 -3.38 -13.85
CA ASP A 375 4.23 -2.40 -14.03
C ASP A 375 3.84 -1.01 -13.47
N SER A 376 2.55 -0.65 -13.42
CA SER A 376 2.10 0.57 -12.73
C SER A 376 2.30 0.47 -11.22
N ARG A 377 1.90 -0.65 -10.59
CA ARG A 377 2.15 -0.87 -9.15
C ARG A 377 3.64 -0.98 -8.82
N ARG A 378 4.44 -1.61 -9.69
CA ARG A 378 5.90 -1.69 -9.55
C ARG A 378 6.57 -0.32 -9.62
N THR A 379 6.19 0.50 -10.60
CA THR A 379 6.70 1.88 -10.72
C THR A 379 6.22 2.76 -9.56
N GLY A 380 4.98 2.55 -9.11
CA GLY A 380 4.44 3.16 -7.89
C GLY A 380 5.22 2.80 -6.63
N MET A 381 5.64 1.54 -6.50
CA MET A 381 6.51 1.09 -5.41
C MET A 381 7.86 1.83 -5.42
N ARG A 382 8.49 1.97 -6.61
CA ARG A 382 9.74 2.75 -6.79
C ARG A 382 9.56 4.22 -6.38
N ILE A 383 8.46 4.87 -6.79
CA ILE A 383 8.13 6.25 -6.41
C ILE A 383 7.94 6.36 -4.90
N ARG A 384 7.11 5.49 -4.30
CA ARG A 384 6.84 5.48 -2.86
C ARG A 384 8.13 5.31 -2.05
N SER A 385 8.98 4.34 -2.39
CA SER A 385 10.24 4.12 -1.69
C SER A 385 11.24 5.27 -1.85
N ALA A 386 11.32 5.88 -3.04
CA ALA A 386 12.17 7.04 -3.28
C ALA A 386 11.72 8.24 -2.44
N LEU A 387 10.42 8.53 -2.42
CA LEU A 387 9.84 9.63 -1.63
C LEU A 387 10.00 9.39 -0.14
N MET A 388 9.69 8.20 0.37
CA MET A 388 9.87 7.85 1.79
C MET A 388 11.32 8.04 2.24
N ALA A 389 12.29 7.54 1.46
CA ALA A 389 13.71 7.67 1.78
C ALA A 389 14.19 9.13 1.76
N VAL A 390 13.76 9.94 0.79
CA VAL A 390 14.20 11.36 0.70
C VAL A 390 13.46 12.25 1.70
N ILE A 391 12.20 11.96 2.06
CA ILE A 391 11.50 12.63 3.17
C ILE A 391 12.24 12.35 4.49
N PHE A 392 12.66 11.10 4.73
CA PHE A 392 13.45 10.74 5.91
C PHE A 392 14.83 11.42 5.93
N GLN A 393 15.55 11.41 4.81
CA GLN A 393 16.84 12.13 4.69
C GLN A 393 16.69 13.65 4.89
N LYS A 394 15.61 14.26 4.40
CA LYS A 394 15.29 15.68 4.63
C LYS A 394 14.97 15.95 6.10
N GLN A 395 14.20 15.08 6.75
CA GLN A 395 13.86 15.18 8.18
C GLN A 395 15.11 15.22 9.06
N LEU A 396 16.12 14.40 8.77
CA LEU A 396 17.41 14.37 9.49
C LEU A 396 18.26 15.63 9.32
N ARG A 397 17.94 16.49 8.35
CA ARG A 397 18.66 17.74 8.06
C ARG A 397 17.84 19.00 8.30
N LEU A 398 16.60 18.86 8.75
CA LEU A 398 15.63 19.96 8.81
C LEU A 398 16.02 20.98 9.90
N SER A 399 16.07 22.25 9.53
CA SER A 399 16.35 23.34 10.47
C SER A 399 15.38 23.36 11.65
N SER A 400 15.79 23.98 12.76
CA SER A 400 14.93 24.15 13.94
C SER A 400 13.70 25.04 13.67
N GLN A 401 13.69 25.84 12.60
CA GLN A 401 12.48 26.52 12.10
C GLN A 401 11.62 25.58 11.24
N GLY A 402 12.19 24.81 10.31
CA GLY A 402 11.45 23.83 9.51
C GLY A 402 10.75 22.78 10.40
N ARG A 403 11.39 22.37 11.50
CA ARG A 403 10.81 21.51 12.55
C ARG A 403 9.67 22.15 13.36
N LYS A 404 9.50 23.48 13.33
CA LYS A 404 8.32 24.18 13.85
C LYS A 404 7.22 24.32 12.79
N ASN A 405 7.62 24.51 11.53
CA ASN A 405 6.71 24.66 10.39
C ASN A 405 5.93 23.37 10.07
N HIS A 406 6.53 22.20 10.34
CA HIS A 406 5.94 20.89 10.12
C HIS A 406 5.92 20.07 11.42
N SER A 407 4.74 19.72 11.92
CA SER A 407 4.62 18.88 13.11
C SER A 407 5.05 17.44 12.84
N THR A 408 5.50 16.73 13.88
CA THR A 408 5.91 15.31 13.78
C THR A 408 4.79 14.43 13.19
N GLY A 409 3.53 14.71 13.53
CA GLY A 409 2.37 14.00 12.98
C GLY A 409 2.15 14.26 11.49
N GLU A 410 2.45 15.46 11.00
CA GLU A 410 2.41 15.76 9.56
C GLU A 410 3.53 15.06 8.79
N ILE A 411 4.76 15.03 9.33
CA ILE A 411 5.89 14.32 8.70
C ILE A 411 5.60 12.82 8.61
N VAL A 412 5.03 12.22 9.67
CA VAL A 412 4.54 10.82 9.62
C VAL A 412 3.45 10.64 8.56
N ASN A 413 2.51 11.58 8.42
CA ASN A 413 1.50 11.53 7.36
C ASN A 413 2.09 11.70 5.95
N TYR A 414 3.17 12.48 5.76
CA TYR A 414 3.85 12.59 4.48
C TYR A 414 4.46 11.26 4.04
N ILE A 415 5.01 10.48 4.99
CA ILE A 415 5.56 9.14 4.75
C ILE A 415 4.44 8.11 4.57
N ALA A 416 3.52 8.00 5.53
CA ALA A 416 2.53 6.93 5.59
C ALA A 416 1.39 7.08 4.57
N VAL A 417 0.96 8.31 4.30
CA VAL A 417 -0.25 8.58 3.50
C VAL A 417 0.09 9.24 2.17
N ASP A 418 0.76 10.39 2.16
CA ASP A 418 0.93 11.18 0.93
C ASP A 418 1.96 10.53 -0.02
N ALA A 419 3.09 9.98 0.47
CA ALA A 419 4.01 9.20 -0.36
C ALA A 419 3.40 7.88 -0.86
N TYR A 420 2.48 7.26 -0.10
CA TYR A 420 1.74 6.06 -0.55
C TYR A 420 0.80 6.43 -1.71
N ARG A 421 -0.01 7.47 -1.56
CA ARG A 421 -0.91 7.99 -2.62
C ARG A 421 -0.16 8.26 -3.92
N LEU A 422 1.01 8.88 -3.85
CA LEU A 422 1.82 9.17 -5.04
C LEU A 422 2.44 7.92 -5.70
N GLY A 423 2.52 6.80 -4.99
CA GLY A 423 2.79 5.50 -5.62
C GLY A 423 1.64 5.03 -6.51
N ASP A 424 0.41 5.04 -6.03
CA ASP A 424 -0.76 4.59 -6.80
C ASP A 424 -1.13 5.52 -7.98
N ALA A 425 -0.66 6.77 -7.96
CA ALA A 425 -1.03 7.82 -8.91
C ALA A 425 -0.81 7.45 -10.39
N ILE A 426 0.19 6.61 -10.73
CA ILE A 426 0.42 6.16 -12.11
C ILE A 426 -0.79 5.39 -12.67
N SER A 427 -1.36 4.48 -11.89
CA SER A 427 -2.49 3.65 -12.33
C SER A 427 -3.72 4.50 -12.65
N TRP A 428 -4.02 5.46 -11.77
CA TRP A 428 -5.14 6.38 -11.90
C TRP A 428 -4.92 7.44 -12.99
N MET A 429 -3.68 7.92 -13.18
CA MET A 429 -3.30 8.80 -14.29
C MET A 429 -3.56 8.13 -15.64
N HIS A 430 -3.21 6.85 -15.80
CA HIS A 430 -3.50 6.11 -17.03
C HIS A 430 -5.01 5.92 -17.24
N MET A 431 -5.74 5.54 -16.18
CA MET A 431 -7.21 5.43 -16.23
C MET A 431 -7.87 6.76 -16.64
N GLY A 432 -7.31 7.89 -16.21
CA GLY A 432 -7.87 9.23 -16.44
C GLY A 432 -7.88 9.70 -17.90
N TRP A 433 -6.99 9.20 -18.76
CA TRP A 433 -7.07 9.44 -20.21
C TRP A 433 -7.64 8.23 -20.98
N SER A 434 -7.45 7.00 -20.48
CA SER A 434 -7.95 5.81 -21.17
C SER A 434 -9.49 5.71 -21.14
N SER A 435 -10.13 6.18 -20.06
CA SER A 435 -11.59 6.14 -19.89
C SER A 435 -12.34 7.12 -20.82
N PRO A 436 -11.94 8.41 -20.95
CA PRO A 436 -12.47 9.28 -22.00
C PRO A 436 -12.25 8.74 -23.42
N LEU A 437 -11.10 8.13 -23.71
CA LEU A 437 -10.82 7.52 -25.01
C LEU A 437 -11.73 6.31 -25.30
N GLN A 438 -11.95 5.44 -24.31
CA GLN A 438 -12.88 4.31 -24.37
C GLN A 438 -14.33 4.79 -24.60
N LEU A 439 -14.73 5.88 -23.95
CA LEU A 439 -16.03 6.52 -24.16
C LEU A 439 -16.20 7.03 -25.60
N VAL A 440 -15.20 7.71 -26.15
CA VAL A 440 -15.21 8.20 -27.55
C VAL A 440 -15.34 7.04 -28.55
N PHE A 441 -14.58 5.96 -28.37
CA PHE A 441 -14.68 4.78 -29.24
C PHE A 441 -16.03 4.06 -29.13
N ALA A 442 -16.59 3.95 -27.92
CA ALA A 442 -17.90 3.35 -27.71
C ALA A 442 -19.02 4.17 -28.38
N VAL A 443 -19.01 5.49 -28.21
CA VAL A 443 -19.98 6.39 -28.87
C VAL A 443 -19.85 6.34 -30.39
N ALA A 444 -18.62 6.34 -30.93
CA ALA A 444 -18.38 6.18 -32.37
C ALA A 444 -18.94 4.84 -32.91
N THR A 445 -18.76 3.75 -32.16
CA THR A 445 -19.28 2.41 -32.51
C THR A 445 -20.81 2.36 -32.49
N LEU A 446 -21.46 3.04 -31.53
CA LEU A 446 -22.92 3.15 -31.49
C LEU A 446 -23.48 3.96 -32.68
N PHE A 447 -22.83 5.07 -33.05
CA PHE A 447 -23.18 5.82 -34.26
C PHE A 447 -22.96 5.02 -35.54
N TRP A 448 -21.91 4.20 -35.62
CA TRP A 448 -21.66 3.32 -36.75
C TRP A 448 -22.75 2.24 -36.89
N ALA A 449 -23.13 1.60 -35.77
CA ALA A 449 -24.12 0.52 -35.76
C ALA A 449 -25.58 0.98 -35.97
N LEU A 450 -25.99 2.12 -35.40
CA LEU A 450 -27.39 2.60 -35.40
C LEU A 450 -27.62 3.88 -36.22
N LYS A 451 -26.56 4.52 -36.74
CA LYS A 451 -26.64 5.82 -37.43
C LYS A 451 -27.38 6.86 -36.57
N LEU A 452 -28.39 7.52 -37.11
CA LEU A 452 -29.19 8.53 -36.40
C LEU A 452 -30.02 7.94 -35.24
N GLY A 453 -30.31 6.63 -35.23
CA GLY A 453 -31.00 5.95 -34.14
C GLY A 453 -30.22 5.93 -32.81
N ALA A 454 -28.91 6.20 -32.85
CA ALA A 454 -28.11 6.40 -31.64
C ALA A 454 -28.47 7.71 -30.90
N LEU A 455 -28.89 8.77 -31.61
CA LEU A 455 -29.05 10.11 -31.03
C LEU A 455 -30.02 10.16 -29.83
N PRO A 456 -31.24 9.58 -29.88
CA PRO A 456 -32.14 9.59 -28.73
C PRO A 456 -31.60 8.77 -27.54
N GLY A 457 -30.79 7.75 -27.80
CA GLY A 457 -30.12 6.96 -26.75
C GLY A 457 -29.00 7.69 -26.03
N LEU A 458 -28.37 8.69 -26.65
CA LEU A 458 -27.38 9.53 -25.96
C LEU A 458 -28.02 10.40 -24.86
N VAL A 459 -29.32 10.68 -24.92
CA VAL A 459 -30.02 11.50 -23.92
C VAL A 459 -30.08 10.80 -22.54
N PRO A 460 -30.66 9.60 -22.36
CA PRO A 460 -30.63 8.90 -21.07
C PRO A 460 -29.21 8.57 -20.63
N LEU A 461 -28.30 8.29 -21.58
CA LEU A 461 -26.89 8.01 -21.32
C LEU A 461 -26.17 9.20 -20.66
N VAL A 462 -26.35 10.41 -21.20
CA VAL A 462 -25.84 11.66 -20.64
C VAL A 462 -26.52 11.99 -19.31
N ILE A 463 -27.83 11.72 -19.19
CA ILE A 463 -28.56 11.89 -17.92
C ILE A 463 -27.99 10.97 -16.82
N PHE A 464 -27.80 9.68 -17.06
CA PHE A 464 -27.15 8.78 -16.08
C PHE A 464 -25.71 9.20 -15.78
N GLY A 465 -24.94 9.64 -16.79
CA GLY A 465 -23.60 10.19 -16.61
C GLY A 465 -23.58 11.39 -15.66
N PHE A 466 -24.48 12.36 -15.85
CA PHE A 466 -24.57 13.53 -14.97
C PHE A 466 -25.20 13.23 -13.61
N LEU A 467 -26.18 12.33 -13.50
CA LEU A 467 -26.80 11.93 -12.21
C LEU A 467 -25.80 11.25 -11.28
N ASN A 468 -24.84 10.51 -11.81
CA ASN A 468 -23.76 9.91 -11.03
C ASN A 468 -22.85 10.96 -10.36
N VAL A 469 -22.74 12.20 -10.86
CA VAL A 469 -21.86 13.24 -10.31
C VAL A 469 -22.34 13.82 -8.95
N PRO A 470 -23.57 14.36 -8.80
CA PRO A 470 -24.06 14.81 -7.50
C PRO A 470 -24.26 13.62 -6.55
N PHE A 471 -24.63 12.45 -7.07
CA PHE A 471 -24.71 11.22 -6.28
C PHE A 471 -23.35 10.83 -5.69
N ALA A 472 -22.27 10.85 -6.49
CA ALA A 472 -20.91 10.60 -6.02
C ALA A 472 -20.47 11.64 -4.98
N LYS A 473 -20.80 12.93 -5.17
CA LYS A 473 -20.54 13.97 -4.15
C LYS A 473 -21.29 13.72 -2.83
N ILE A 474 -22.54 13.27 -2.90
CA ILE A 474 -23.34 12.90 -1.72
C ILE A 474 -22.70 11.71 -1.01
N LEU A 475 -22.33 10.65 -1.75
CA LEU A 475 -21.66 9.48 -1.20
C LEU A 475 -20.31 9.82 -0.57
N GLN A 476 -19.46 10.61 -1.24
CA GLN A 476 -18.20 11.11 -0.69
C GLN A 476 -18.42 11.97 0.56
N GLY A 477 -19.49 12.77 0.61
CA GLY A 477 -19.87 13.56 1.79
C GLY A 477 -20.31 12.73 3.00
N TYR A 478 -20.96 11.58 2.79
CA TYR A 478 -21.24 10.61 3.86
C TYR A 478 -19.98 9.85 4.28
N GLN A 479 -19.18 9.38 3.32
CA GLN A 479 -17.93 8.68 3.58
C GLN A 479 -16.93 9.54 4.36
N ALA A 480 -16.82 10.84 4.06
CA ALA A 480 -15.98 11.77 4.81
C ALA A 480 -16.44 11.93 6.28
N LYS A 481 -17.75 11.95 6.55
CA LYS A 481 -18.29 11.99 7.92
C LYS A 481 -18.08 10.68 8.68
N PHE A 482 -18.16 9.55 7.97
CA PHE A 482 -17.80 8.25 8.51
C PHE A 482 -16.31 8.22 8.92
N MET A 483 -15.38 8.65 8.05
CA MET A 483 -13.96 8.70 8.38
C MET A 483 -13.69 9.59 9.60
N VAL A 484 -14.31 10.78 9.70
CA VAL A 484 -14.12 11.69 10.85
C VAL A 484 -14.58 11.04 12.17
N ALA A 485 -15.73 10.37 12.18
CA ALA A 485 -16.21 9.65 13.37
C ALA A 485 -15.34 8.42 13.71
N GLN A 486 -14.83 7.73 12.70
CA GLN A 486 -13.89 6.62 12.85
C GLN A 486 -12.55 7.08 13.46
N ASP A 487 -11.98 8.17 12.95
CA ASP A 487 -10.75 8.80 13.45
C ASP A 487 -10.91 9.29 14.90
N GLU A 488 -12.05 9.91 15.23
CA GLU A 488 -12.35 10.35 16.59
C GLU A 488 -12.41 9.17 17.57
N ARG A 489 -13.14 8.11 17.23
CA ARG A 489 -13.18 6.89 18.05
C ARG A 489 -11.80 6.24 18.18
N LEU A 490 -11.04 6.10 17.08
CA LEU A 490 -9.70 5.49 17.08
C LEU A 490 -8.73 6.29 17.96
N ARG A 491 -8.74 7.63 17.85
CA ARG A 491 -7.92 8.52 18.68
C ARG A 491 -8.27 8.35 20.16
N SER A 492 -9.53 8.45 20.54
CA SER A 492 -9.94 8.26 21.93
C SER A 492 -9.63 6.86 22.46
N THR A 493 -9.78 5.82 21.63
CA THR A 493 -9.36 4.44 21.99
C THR A 493 -7.86 4.38 22.30
N SER A 494 -7.03 5.04 21.48
CA SER A 494 -5.58 5.10 21.71
C SER A 494 -5.22 5.89 22.97
N GLU A 495 -5.85 7.04 23.22
CA GLU A 495 -5.66 7.85 24.44
C GLU A 495 -6.02 7.04 25.71
N ILE A 496 -7.09 6.25 25.66
CA ILE A 496 -7.50 5.31 26.72
C ILE A 496 -6.46 4.20 26.92
N LEU A 497 -6.01 3.52 25.85
CA LEU A 497 -5.06 2.41 25.94
C LEU A 497 -3.70 2.85 26.52
N ASN A 498 -3.18 4.01 26.09
CA ASN A 498 -1.96 4.60 26.67
C ASN A 498 -2.12 4.98 28.16
N SER A 499 -3.36 5.18 28.62
CA SER A 499 -3.70 5.58 29.99
C SER A 499 -4.21 4.42 30.86
N MET A 500 -4.22 3.18 30.35
CA MET A 500 -4.93 2.03 30.92
C MET A 500 -4.65 1.80 32.41
N LYS A 501 -3.38 1.92 32.85
CA LYS A 501 -2.99 1.76 34.27
C LYS A 501 -3.71 2.75 35.19
N ILE A 502 -3.85 4.01 34.76
CA ILE A 502 -4.53 5.06 35.56
C ILE A 502 -6.03 4.81 35.59
N ILE A 503 -6.62 4.41 34.45
CA ILE A 503 -8.05 4.12 34.33
C ILE A 503 -8.45 2.97 35.27
N LYS A 504 -7.68 1.88 35.30
CA LYS A 504 -7.90 0.75 36.22
C LYS A 504 -7.71 1.14 37.69
N LEU A 505 -6.69 1.94 38.02
CA LEU A 505 -6.46 2.43 39.39
C LEU A 505 -7.58 3.34 39.91
N GLN A 506 -8.41 3.91 39.02
CA GLN A 506 -9.54 4.78 39.37
C GLN A 506 -10.91 4.11 39.18
N SER A 507 -10.97 2.84 38.73
CA SER A 507 -12.21 2.13 38.37
C SER A 507 -13.06 2.92 37.36
N TRP A 508 -12.41 3.44 36.32
CA TRP A 508 -13.04 4.30 35.30
C TRP A 508 -13.39 3.55 33.99
N GLU A 509 -13.17 2.23 33.93
CA GLU A 509 -13.37 1.40 32.73
C GLU A 509 -14.76 1.59 32.11
N GLU A 510 -15.84 1.41 32.87
CA GLU A 510 -17.21 1.54 32.36
C GLU A 510 -17.52 2.97 31.88
N LYS A 511 -16.92 4.00 32.48
CA LYS A 511 -17.11 5.40 32.06
C LYS A 511 -16.46 5.66 30.70
N PHE A 512 -15.25 5.15 30.47
CA PHE A 512 -14.58 5.26 29.17
C PHE A 512 -15.15 4.32 28.11
N ARG A 513 -15.65 3.14 28.52
CA ARG A 513 -16.39 2.22 27.65
C ARG A 513 -17.64 2.89 27.09
N ASN A 514 -18.51 3.45 27.94
CA ASN A 514 -19.72 4.17 27.51
C ASN A 514 -19.38 5.36 26.58
N MET A 515 -18.26 6.05 26.81
CA MET A 515 -17.76 7.08 25.90
C MET A 515 -17.42 6.51 24.51
N ILE A 516 -16.68 5.40 24.43
CA ILE A 516 -16.33 4.74 23.16
C ILE A 516 -17.57 4.15 22.46
N GLU A 517 -18.54 3.60 23.20
CA GLU A 517 -19.81 3.11 22.64
C GLU A 517 -20.60 4.28 22.01
N SER A 518 -20.68 5.45 22.66
CA SER A 518 -21.35 6.63 22.08
C SER A 518 -20.66 7.17 20.80
N LEU A 519 -19.33 7.08 20.71
CA LEU A 519 -18.60 7.40 19.48
C LEU A 519 -18.83 6.34 18.39
N ARG A 520 -18.98 5.07 18.77
CA ARG A 520 -19.29 3.96 17.85
C ARG A 520 -20.69 4.07 17.25
N ASP A 521 -21.68 4.56 17.99
CA ASP A 521 -23.02 4.88 17.45
C ASP A 521 -22.94 6.00 16.39
N GLY A 522 -22.12 7.02 16.65
CA GLY A 522 -21.81 8.08 15.68
C GLY A 522 -21.18 7.55 14.40
N GLU A 523 -20.20 6.65 14.52
CA GLU A 523 -19.55 5.96 13.40
C GLU A 523 -20.57 5.09 12.62
N PHE A 524 -21.36 4.26 13.32
CA PHE A 524 -22.32 3.33 12.73
C PHE A 524 -23.43 4.05 11.96
N LYS A 525 -23.91 5.20 12.47
CA LYS A 525 -24.87 6.07 11.78
C LYS A 525 -24.37 6.50 10.40
N TRP A 526 -23.12 6.95 10.28
CA TRP A 526 -22.56 7.38 9.00
C TRP A 526 -22.17 6.20 8.11
N LEU A 527 -21.73 5.08 8.68
CA LEU A 527 -21.51 3.82 7.95
C LEU A 527 -22.80 3.34 7.27
N ARG A 528 -23.90 3.28 8.01
CA ARG A 528 -25.22 2.87 7.49
C ARG A 528 -25.66 3.74 6.31
N GLU A 529 -25.62 5.07 6.44
CA GLU A 529 -25.96 5.97 5.33
C GLU A 529 -25.05 5.76 4.11
N THR A 530 -23.75 5.55 4.33
CA THR A 530 -22.76 5.31 3.26
C THR A 530 -23.05 4.00 2.50
N GLN A 531 -23.32 2.90 3.21
CA GLN A 531 -23.65 1.61 2.59
C GLN A 531 -25.02 1.65 1.89
N MET A 532 -26.03 2.29 2.50
CA MET A 532 -27.34 2.51 1.85
C MET A 532 -27.19 3.33 0.55
N LYS A 533 -26.34 4.37 0.53
CA LYS A 533 -26.09 5.13 -0.70
C LYS A 533 -25.39 4.23 -1.74
N LYS A 534 -24.32 3.51 -1.39
CA LYS A 534 -23.64 2.55 -2.31
C LYS A 534 -24.62 1.58 -2.98
N ALA A 535 -25.59 1.04 -2.25
CA ALA A 535 -26.63 0.17 -2.80
C ALA A 535 -27.48 0.86 -3.89
N TYR A 536 -27.98 2.08 -3.64
CA TYR A 536 -28.70 2.85 -4.66
C TYR A 536 -27.83 3.16 -5.89
N GLY A 537 -26.53 3.41 -5.69
CA GLY A 537 -25.57 3.62 -6.78
C GLY A 537 -25.39 2.37 -7.65
N ALA A 538 -25.34 1.18 -7.04
CA ALA A 538 -25.29 -0.09 -7.77
C ALA A 538 -26.57 -0.32 -8.59
N VAL A 539 -27.76 -0.04 -8.04
CA VAL A 539 -29.03 -0.13 -8.80
C VAL A 539 -29.04 0.85 -9.98
N MET A 540 -28.62 2.10 -9.78
CA MET A 540 -28.53 3.10 -10.87
C MET A 540 -27.56 2.66 -11.98
N TYR A 541 -26.42 2.06 -11.60
CA TYR A 541 -25.44 1.50 -12.53
C TYR A 541 -26.01 0.35 -13.37
N TRP A 542 -26.65 -0.65 -12.74
CA TRP A 542 -27.18 -1.83 -13.45
C TRP A 542 -28.40 -1.51 -14.33
N MET A 543 -29.22 -0.53 -13.95
CA MET A 543 -30.35 -0.09 -14.78
C MET A 543 -29.93 0.69 -16.04
N SER A 544 -28.77 1.35 -16.04
CA SER A 544 -28.38 2.28 -17.10
C SER A 544 -28.24 1.63 -18.49
N PRO A 545 -27.52 0.50 -18.68
CA PRO A 545 -27.42 -0.14 -20.01
C PRO A 545 -28.78 -0.60 -20.54
N THR A 546 -29.63 -1.14 -19.68
CA THR A 546 -30.97 -1.63 -20.03
C THR A 546 -31.86 -0.50 -20.54
N VAL A 547 -31.95 0.61 -19.80
CA VAL A 547 -32.75 1.79 -20.20
C VAL A 547 -32.22 2.41 -21.49
N VAL A 548 -30.89 2.58 -21.63
CA VAL A 548 -30.30 3.17 -22.85
C VAL A 548 -30.54 2.27 -24.07
N SER A 549 -30.35 0.95 -23.93
CA SER A 549 -30.58 0.01 -25.04
C SER A 549 -32.04 0.00 -25.49
N ALA A 550 -33.00 -0.01 -24.56
CA ALA A 550 -34.43 0.05 -24.87
C ALA A 550 -34.81 1.32 -25.65
N VAL A 551 -34.27 2.48 -25.24
CA VAL A 551 -34.46 3.75 -25.98
C VAL A 551 -33.82 3.69 -27.36
N MET A 552 -32.60 3.16 -27.49
CA MET A 552 -31.91 3.02 -28.78
C MET A 552 -32.64 2.10 -29.77
N TYR A 553 -33.12 0.94 -29.32
CA TYR A 553 -33.87 0.02 -30.19
C TYR A 553 -35.23 0.59 -30.60
N THR A 554 -35.95 1.22 -29.66
CA THR A 554 -37.24 1.86 -29.93
C THR A 554 -37.09 3.03 -30.92
N ALA A 555 -36.09 3.89 -30.72
CA ALA A 555 -35.77 4.97 -31.65
C ALA A 555 -35.38 4.44 -33.04
N THR A 556 -34.55 3.39 -33.09
CA THR A 556 -34.13 2.78 -34.36
C THR A 556 -35.30 2.17 -35.12
N ALA A 557 -36.25 1.52 -34.43
CA ALA A 557 -37.47 0.98 -35.01
C ALA A 557 -38.37 2.07 -35.60
N ILE A 558 -38.61 3.16 -34.85
CA ILE A 558 -39.46 4.28 -35.29
C ILE A 558 -38.82 5.05 -36.45
N MET A 559 -37.49 5.25 -36.42
CA MET A 559 -36.76 6.05 -37.41
C MET A 559 -36.32 5.26 -38.65
N GLY A 560 -36.44 3.93 -38.67
CA GLY A 560 -35.99 3.07 -39.77
C GLY A 560 -34.48 3.15 -40.09
N SER A 561 -33.68 3.68 -39.16
CA SER A 561 -32.31 4.15 -39.47
C SER A 561 -31.27 3.05 -39.69
N ALA A 562 -31.47 1.88 -39.06
CA ALA A 562 -30.64 0.68 -39.18
C ALA A 562 -31.51 -0.58 -39.04
N PRO A 563 -31.14 -1.71 -39.68
CA PRO A 563 -31.87 -2.97 -39.52
C PRO A 563 -31.67 -3.54 -38.10
N LEU A 564 -32.77 -3.93 -37.45
CA LEU A 564 -32.76 -4.51 -36.09
C LEU A 564 -32.50 -6.03 -36.14
N ASN A 565 -31.36 -6.40 -36.72
CA ASN A 565 -30.92 -7.78 -36.85
C ASN A 565 -30.04 -8.17 -35.65
N ALA A 566 -29.83 -9.48 -35.42
CA ALA A 566 -29.03 -9.96 -34.30
C ALA A 566 -27.63 -9.30 -34.19
N SER A 567 -26.97 -9.00 -35.32
CA SER A 567 -25.66 -8.36 -35.34
C SER A 567 -25.67 -6.93 -34.81
N THR A 568 -26.67 -6.10 -35.13
CA THR A 568 -26.78 -4.74 -34.57
C THR A 568 -27.16 -4.79 -33.10
N LEU A 569 -28.11 -5.65 -32.70
CA LEU A 569 -28.56 -5.81 -31.32
C LEU A 569 -27.42 -6.24 -30.38
N PHE A 570 -26.69 -7.32 -30.69
CA PHE A 570 -25.58 -7.78 -29.83
C PHE A 570 -24.42 -6.77 -29.78
N THR A 571 -24.15 -6.06 -30.88
CA THR A 571 -23.09 -5.04 -30.94
C THR A 571 -23.43 -3.84 -30.06
N VAL A 572 -24.68 -3.36 -30.08
CA VAL A 572 -25.14 -2.25 -29.22
C VAL A 572 -25.07 -2.65 -27.75
N LEU A 573 -25.58 -3.84 -27.39
CA LEU A 573 -25.53 -4.34 -26.01
C LEU A 573 -24.07 -4.49 -25.50
N ALA A 574 -23.18 -5.05 -26.32
CA ALA A 574 -21.75 -5.16 -25.99
C ALA A 574 -21.09 -3.79 -25.82
N THR A 575 -21.38 -2.84 -26.71
CA THR A 575 -20.80 -1.49 -26.67
C THR A 575 -21.30 -0.68 -25.47
N LEU A 576 -22.57 -0.81 -25.09
CA LEU A 576 -23.13 -0.18 -23.89
C LEU A 576 -22.50 -0.74 -22.60
N ARG A 577 -22.25 -2.07 -22.53
CA ARG A 577 -21.51 -2.67 -21.41
C ARG A 577 -20.05 -2.20 -21.35
N VAL A 578 -19.38 -2.04 -22.49
CA VAL A 578 -18.04 -1.42 -22.59
C VAL A 578 -18.02 0.03 -22.08
N MET A 579 -19.13 0.75 -22.20
CA MET A 579 -19.23 2.16 -21.82
C MET A 579 -19.53 2.39 -20.32
N ALA A 580 -20.10 1.40 -19.63
CA ALA A 580 -20.53 1.52 -18.23
C ALA A 580 -19.35 1.71 -17.25
N GLU A 581 -18.24 0.98 -17.46
CA GLU A 581 -17.02 1.07 -16.63
C GLU A 581 -16.44 2.50 -16.59
N PRO A 582 -16.13 3.16 -17.73
CA PRO A 582 -15.67 4.55 -17.76
C PRO A 582 -16.59 5.54 -17.03
N VAL A 583 -17.92 5.42 -17.19
CA VAL A 583 -18.89 6.35 -16.57
C VAL A 583 -18.88 6.23 -15.05
N ARG A 584 -18.77 5.01 -14.52
CA ARG A 584 -18.69 4.76 -13.07
C ARG A 584 -17.43 5.38 -12.45
N PHE A 585 -16.27 5.19 -13.07
CA PHE A 585 -14.99 5.58 -12.47
C PHE A 585 -14.61 7.06 -12.67
N LEU A 586 -15.24 7.78 -13.61
CA LEU A 586 -14.89 9.18 -13.91
C LEU A 586 -14.94 10.13 -12.70
N PRO A 587 -15.94 10.07 -11.78
CA PRO A 587 -15.93 10.88 -10.56
C PRO A 587 -14.80 10.51 -9.59
N GLU A 588 -14.49 9.21 -9.45
CA GLU A 588 -13.42 8.73 -8.56
C GLU A 588 -12.04 9.18 -9.06
N ILE A 589 -11.79 9.07 -10.37
CA ILE A 589 -10.57 9.57 -11.04
C ILE A 589 -10.34 11.06 -10.73
N LEU A 590 -11.38 11.89 -10.86
CA LEU A 590 -11.27 13.33 -10.58
C LEU A 590 -10.93 13.60 -9.11
N THR A 591 -11.57 12.90 -8.17
CA THR A 591 -11.25 13.01 -6.73
C THR A 591 -9.82 12.56 -6.44
N MET A 592 -9.35 11.45 -7.00
CA MET A 592 -7.97 10.96 -6.80
C MET A 592 -6.94 11.93 -7.39
N MET A 593 -7.16 12.48 -8.59
CA MET A 593 -6.27 13.49 -9.18
C MET A 593 -6.16 14.77 -8.34
N ILE A 594 -7.26 15.19 -7.68
CA ILE A 594 -7.22 16.31 -6.72
C ILE A 594 -6.40 15.93 -5.48
N GLN A 595 -6.58 14.73 -4.92
CA GLN A 595 -5.79 14.27 -3.77
C GLN A 595 -4.29 14.19 -4.10
N TYR A 596 -3.90 13.64 -5.25
CA TYR A 596 -2.50 13.57 -5.66
C TYR A 596 -1.87 14.96 -5.81
N LYS A 597 -2.62 15.95 -6.33
CA LYS A 597 -2.13 17.34 -6.33
C LYS A 597 -1.85 17.84 -4.91
N VAL A 598 -2.74 17.61 -3.95
CA VAL A 598 -2.53 18.04 -2.55
C VAL A 598 -1.33 17.33 -1.91
N SER A 599 -1.16 16.02 -2.16
CA SER A 599 0.02 15.26 -1.70
C SER A 599 1.33 15.79 -2.33
N LEU A 600 1.32 16.14 -3.62
CA LEU A 600 2.44 16.77 -4.31
C LEU A 600 2.75 18.17 -3.74
N ASP A 601 1.75 19.03 -3.59
CA ASP A 601 1.89 20.38 -3.04
C ASP A 601 2.45 20.38 -1.61
N ARG A 602 2.13 19.36 -0.80
CA ARG A 602 2.67 19.18 0.57
C ARG A 602 4.12 18.74 0.57
N ILE A 603 4.44 17.67 -0.16
CA ILE A 603 5.81 17.13 -0.20
C ILE A 603 6.75 18.10 -0.92
N GLU A 604 6.31 18.83 -1.95
CA GLU A 604 7.13 19.88 -2.59
C GLU A 604 7.48 21.01 -1.62
N ARG A 605 6.57 21.41 -0.71
CA ARG A 605 6.88 22.40 0.34
C ARG A 605 7.90 21.86 1.34
N PHE A 606 7.63 20.69 1.92
CA PHE A 606 8.52 20.07 2.91
C PHE A 606 9.96 19.86 2.39
N LEU A 607 10.11 19.43 1.13
CA LEU A 607 11.43 19.26 0.52
C LEU A 607 12.16 20.59 0.22
N LEU A 608 11.44 21.72 0.21
CA LEU A 608 11.97 23.07 -0.02
C LEU A 608 12.21 23.89 1.26
N GLU A 609 11.84 23.39 2.45
CA GLU A 609 12.15 24.01 3.74
C GLU A 609 13.67 24.11 4.00
N ASP A 610 14.09 25.04 4.85
CA ASP A 610 15.50 25.27 5.17
C ASP A 610 16.14 24.09 5.92
N GLU A 611 17.34 23.69 5.50
CA GLU A 611 18.19 22.69 6.15
C GLU A 611 19.21 23.34 7.10
N ILE A 612 19.71 22.56 8.06
CA ILE A 612 20.85 22.93 8.92
C ILE A 612 22.10 23.08 8.04
N LYS A 613 22.91 24.12 8.30
CA LYS A 613 24.13 24.39 7.54
C LYS A 613 25.34 23.82 8.27
N GLU A 614 26.09 22.96 7.58
CA GLU A 614 27.40 22.48 8.05
C GLU A 614 28.41 23.64 8.25
N GLU A 615 28.18 24.78 7.60
CA GLU A 615 28.97 26.01 7.75
C GLU A 615 28.76 26.75 9.09
N ASP A 616 27.70 26.48 9.86
CA ASP A 616 27.40 27.22 11.09
C ASP A 616 28.27 26.81 12.29
N VAL A 617 28.79 25.57 12.30
CA VAL A 617 29.79 25.10 13.26
C VAL A 617 30.91 24.37 12.51
N LYS A 618 32.09 25.00 12.44
CA LYS A 618 33.27 24.42 11.80
C LYS A 618 33.82 23.28 12.66
N ARG A 619 33.52 22.04 12.24
CA ARG A 619 34.11 20.83 12.81
C ARG A 619 35.52 20.64 12.27
N VAL A 620 36.51 20.52 13.14
CA VAL A 620 37.92 20.34 12.80
C VAL A 620 38.41 19.02 13.39
N HIS A 621 39.32 18.32 12.71
CA HIS A 621 39.99 17.16 13.32
C HIS A 621 40.88 17.59 14.49
N LEU A 622 41.22 16.65 15.37
CA LEU A 622 41.98 16.92 16.58
C LEU A 622 43.48 17.07 16.29
N ASP A 623 43.87 18.24 15.78
CA ASP A 623 45.27 18.66 15.68
C ASP A 623 45.88 18.92 17.07
N ASN A 624 47.19 19.21 17.13
CA ASN A 624 47.90 19.57 18.38
C ASN A 624 47.52 20.94 18.99
N SER A 625 46.31 21.44 18.74
CA SER A 625 45.78 22.66 19.34
C SER A 625 45.37 22.44 20.80
N HIS A 626 45.81 23.31 21.70
CA HIS A 626 45.44 23.26 23.13
C HIS A 626 43.95 23.56 23.39
N ILE A 627 43.28 24.20 22.43
CA ILE A 627 41.87 24.58 22.47
C ILE A 627 41.03 23.50 21.78
N THR A 628 39.89 23.14 22.39
CA THR A 628 38.98 22.10 21.89
C THR A 628 37.60 22.65 21.52
N VAL A 629 37.19 23.77 22.12
CA VAL A 629 36.00 24.54 21.73
C VAL A 629 36.34 26.02 21.68
N GLN A 630 35.95 26.70 20.60
CA GLN A 630 36.11 28.15 20.47
C GLN A 630 34.85 28.80 19.87
N VAL A 631 34.38 29.88 20.52
CA VAL A 631 33.32 30.77 20.05
C VAL A 631 33.85 32.20 20.12
N GLN A 632 33.77 32.93 19.01
CA GLN A 632 34.13 34.35 18.93
C GLN A 632 32.91 35.16 18.46
N ASP A 633 32.52 36.18 19.22
CA ASP A 633 31.38 37.08 18.98
C ASP A 633 30.09 36.38 18.52
N GLY A 634 29.85 35.20 19.09
CA GLY A 634 28.77 34.30 18.71
C GLY A 634 27.39 34.88 19.01
N ASN A 635 26.61 35.12 17.96
CA ASN A 635 25.23 35.61 18.05
C ASN A 635 24.30 34.63 17.35
N PHE A 636 23.30 34.11 18.06
CA PHE A 636 22.48 32.97 17.63
C PHE A 636 20.98 33.25 17.85
N SER A 637 20.15 32.67 16.99
CA SER A 637 18.70 32.80 17.08
C SER A 637 17.98 31.53 16.62
N TRP A 638 16.97 31.11 17.38
CA TRP A 638 16.06 30.01 17.00
C TRP A 638 15.10 30.35 15.84
N ASN A 639 15.05 31.62 15.43
CA ASN A 639 14.16 32.17 14.40
C ASN A 639 14.98 33.03 13.42
N ALA A 640 14.58 33.09 12.15
CA ALA A 640 15.32 33.86 11.13
C ALA A 640 15.32 35.39 11.32
N ASN A 641 14.42 35.94 12.16
CA ASN A 641 14.41 37.37 12.49
C ASN A 641 15.61 37.73 13.37
N ARG A 642 16.35 38.77 12.99
CA ARG A 642 17.55 39.25 13.71
C ARG A 642 17.23 39.98 15.02
N ASP A 643 15.98 40.42 15.20
CA ASP A 643 15.57 41.34 16.25
C ASP A 643 15.48 40.67 17.65
N GLN A 644 15.45 39.33 17.70
CA GLN A 644 15.34 38.56 18.95
C GLN A 644 16.44 37.49 19.08
N LEU A 645 17.71 37.96 19.11
CA LEU A 645 18.85 37.10 19.44
C LEU A 645 18.64 36.37 20.77
N SER A 646 18.74 35.04 20.70
CA SER A 646 18.55 34.09 21.81
C SER A 646 19.83 33.90 22.62
N LEU A 647 20.99 34.04 21.97
CA LEU A 647 22.31 34.16 22.58
C LEU A 647 23.04 35.35 21.94
N ARG A 648 23.76 36.14 22.75
CA ARG A 648 24.33 37.43 22.34
C ARG A 648 25.80 37.54 22.73
N ASN A 649 26.65 37.94 21.77
CA ASN A 649 28.10 38.16 21.95
C ASN A 649 28.82 37.09 22.80
N VAL A 650 28.47 35.82 22.57
CA VAL A 650 29.09 34.70 23.29
C VAL A 650 30.56 34.59 22.86
N ASN A 651 31.46 34.77 23.82
CA ASN A 651 32.90 34.61 23.64
C ASN A 651 33.38 33.55 24.63
N LEU A 652 33.93 32.46 24.10
CA LEU A 652 34.25 31.25 24.87
C LEU A 652 35.44 30.53 24.23
N SER A 653 36.41 30.14 25.04
CA SER A 653 37.49 29.22 24.66
C SER A 653 37.65 28.17 25.76
N ILE A 654 37.67 26.89 25.40
CA ILE A 654 37.82 25.76 26.34
C ILE A 654 39.03 24.92 25.92
N SER A 655 39.87 24.56 26.90
CA SER A 655 41.07 23.76 26.68
C SER A 655 40.80 22.25 26.70
N ARG A 656 41.75 21.48 26.18
CA ARG A 656 41.72 20.02 26.24
C ARG A 656 41.76 19.52 27.69
N GLY A 657 40.86 18.60 28.04
CA GLY A 657 40.73 18.02 29.38
C GLY A 657 40.00 18.90 30.41
N GLU A 658 39.60 20.12 30.04
CA GLU A 658 38.99 21.07 30.98
C GLU A 658 37.54 20.66 31.34
N LYS A 659 37.22 20.73 32.65
CA LYS A 659 35.87 20.59 33.19
C LYS A 659 35.25 21.98 33.39
N VAL A 660 34.26 22.31 32.57
CA VAL A 660 33.56 23.61 32.59
C VAL A 660 32.13 23.44 33.04
N ALA A 661 31.74 24.08 34.13
CA ALA A 661 30.34 24.15 34.56
C ALA A 661 29.60 25.33 33.91
N VAL A 662 28.29 25.18 33.69
CA VAL A 662 27.40 26.23 33.18
C VAL A 662 26.19 26.37 34.12
N CYS A 663 26.12 27.49 34.84
CA CYS A 663 25.07 27.78 35.82
C CYS A 663 24.30 29.06 35.48
N GLY A 664 23.17 29.29 36.15
CA GLY A 664 22.31 30.46 35.94
C GLY A 664 20.82 30.13 36.03
N PRO A 665 19.94 31.14 36.07
CA PRO A 665 18.50 30.96 36.25
C PRO A 665 17.83 30.14 35.14
N VAL A 666 16.60 29.69 35.40
CA VAL A 666 15.78 29.01 34.38
C VAL A 666 15.52 29.96 33.21
N GLY A 667 15.68 29.45 31.98
CA GLY A 667 15.52 30.26 30.76
C GLY A 667 16.73 31.14 30.38
N SER A 668 17.83 31.15 31.13
CA SER A 668 18.97 32.05 30.85
C SER A 668 19.80 31.73 29.59
N GLY A 669 19.49 30.64 28.88
CA GLY A 669 20.14 30.24 27.63
C GLY A 669 21.04 29.00 27.72
N LYS A 670 21.20 28.37 28.89
CA LYS A 670 22.14 27.25 29.14
C LYS A 670 22.10 26.13 28.09
N SER A 671 20.97 25.46 27.91
CA SER A 671 20.84 24.40 26.88
C SER A 671 20.93 24.96 25.45
N SER A 672 20.55 26.22 25.23
CA SER A 672 20.76 26.88 23.92
C SER A 672 22.25 27.07 23.60
N LEU A 673 23.12 27.26 24.58
CA LEU A 673 24.58 27.28 24.37
C LEU A 673 25.07 25.92 23.87
N LEU A 674 24.59 24.81 24.47
CA LEU A 674 24.92 23.47 24.00
C LEU A 674 24.42 23.22 22.57
N TYR A 675 23.18 23.62 22.25
CA TYR A 675 22.64 23.52 20.88
C TYR A 675 23.39 24.40 19.88
N ALA A 676 23.93 25.54 20.29
CA ALA A 676 24.81 26.38 19.45
C ALA A 676 26.18 25.73 19.20
N LEU A 677 26.76 25.04 20.19
CA LEU A 677 27.99 24.24 20.01
C LEU A 677 27.77 22.98 19.15
N LEU A 678 26.55 22.42 19.15
CA LEU A 678 26.18 21.30 18.30
C LEU A 678 25.94 21.72 16.83
N GLY A 679 25.41 22.93 16.61
CA GLY A 679 24.98 23.43 15.29
C GLY A 679 23.46 23.37 15.05
N GLU A 680 22.66 23.12 16.09
CA GLU A 680 21.19 23.05 16.03
C GLU A 680 20.51 24.44 16.01
N ILE A 681 21.23 25.49 16.44
CA ILE A 681 20.80 26.89 16.34
C ILE A 681 21.59 27.60 15.24
N PRO A 682 20.92 28.18 14.22
CA PRO A 682 21.59 29.01 13.22
C PRO A 682 22.39 30.16 13.83
N ARG A 683 23.62 30.33 13.33
CA ARG A 683 24.51 31.43 13.69
C ARG A 683 24.21 32.65 12.81
N ILE A 684 23.98 33.80 13.44
CA ILE A 684 23.72 35.08 12.76
C ILE A 684 25.02 35.84 12.48
N SER A 685 25.98 35.78 13.41
CA SER A 685 27.35 36.31 13.26
C SER A 685 28.32 35.66 14.27
N GLY A 686 29.62 35.91 14.09
CA GLY A 686 30.70 35.30 14.87
C GLY A 686 31.26 34.03 14.22
N SER A 687 32.06 33.27 14.97
CA SER A 687 32.58 31.95 14.56
C SER A 687 32.41 30.92 15.68
N VAL A 688 32.17 29.66 15.30
CA VAL A 688 32.18 28.50 16.18
C VAL A 688 33.10 27.45 15.59
N GLU A 689 34.11 27.03 16.33
CA GLU A 689 35.02 25.95 15.98
C GLU A 689 35.02 24.90 17.09
N VAL A 690 34.84 23.63 16.72
CA VAL A 690 34.86 22.49 17.64
C VAL A 690 35.80 21.43 17.09
N PHE A 691 36.78 21.05 17.89
CA PHE A 691 37.85 20.13 17.51
C PHE A 691 37.56 18.73 18.06
N GLY A 692 37.62 17.73 17.18
CA GLY A 692 37.34 16.34 17.54
C GLY A 692 35.85 15.97 17.59
N SER A 693 35.60 14.80 18.18
CA SER A 693 34.28 14.18 18.31
C SER A 693 33.51 14.68 19.55
N VAL A 694 32.17 14.66 19.48
CA VAL A 694 31.30 15.18 20.54
C VAL A 694 30.26 14.15 20.97
N ALA A 695 30.16 13.89 22.27
CA ALA A 695 29.04 13.21 22.90
C ALA A 695 28.07 14.23 23.52
N TYR A 696 26.77 13.96 23.44
CA TYR A 696 25.72 14.81 24.02
C TYR A 696 24.75 13.99 24.88
N VAL A 697 24.53 14.44 26.12
CA VAL A 697 23.49 13.95 27.02
C VAL A 697 22.46 15.07 27.19
N SER A 698 21.21 14.78 26.82
CA SER A 698 20.10 15.73 26.82
C SER A 698 19.30 15.67 28.13
N GLN A 699 18.82 16.82 28.59
CA GLN A 699 18.02 16.93 29.83
C GLN A 699 16.78 16.01 29.82
N THR A 700 16.13 15.87 28.65
CA THR A 700 15.10 14.85 28.44
C THR A 700 15.72 13.62 27.80
N SER A 701 15.67 12.48 28.51
CA SER A 701 16.38 11.28 28.07
C SER A 701 15.69 10.54 26.94
N TRP A 702 16.43 10.28 25.86
CA TRP A 702 15.95 9.54 24.70
C TRP A 702 16.57 8.15 24.59
N ILE A 703 15.69 7.14 24.59
CA ILE A 703 16.02 5.72 24.58
C ILE A 703 15.29 5.07 23.40
N GLN A 704 16.00 4.23 22.65
CA GLN A 704 15.53 3.54 21.45
C GLN A 704 14.88 2.19 21.82
N SER A 705 13.91 1.72 21.04
CA SER A 705 13.40 0.36 21.18
C SER A 705 14.47 -0.66 20.77
N GLY A 706 14.74 -1.65 21.62
CA GLY A 706 15.85 -2.61 21.52
C GLY A 706 16.33 -3.01 22.92
N THR A 707 17.44 -3.74 23.06
CA THR A 707 17.95 -4.13 24.39
C THR A 707 18.59 -2.96 25.14
N VAL A 708 18.85 -3.12 26.44
CA VAL A 708 19.70 -2.19 27.22
C VAL A 708 21.09 -2.12 26.61
N ARG A 709 21.66 -3.27 26.22
CA ARG A 709 22.96 -3.37 25.53
C ARG A 709 22.99 -2.56 24.24
N ASP A 710 22.04 -2.75 23.33
CA ASP A 710 21.96 -1.99 22.06
C ASP A 710 21.90 -0.48 22.30
N ASN A 711 21.19 -0.07 23.35
CA ASN A 711 21.05 1.35 23.72
C ASN A 711 22.34 1.97 24.25
N ILE A 712 23.26 1.20 24.84
CA ILE A 712 24.57 1.66 25.30
C ILE A 712 25.60 1.58 24.17
N LEU A 713 25.63 0.47 23.41
CA LEU A 713 26.52 0.28 22.28
C LEU A 713 26.27 1.27 21.14
N PHE A 714 24.99 1.57 20.88
CA PHE A 714 24.52 2.59 19.95
C PHE A 714 25.17 2.55 18.54
N GLY A 715 25.41 1.33 18.04
CA GLY A 715 26.00 1.07 16.72
C GLY A 715 27.51 0.82 16.70
N LYS A 716 28.22 1.00 17.82
CA LYS A 716 29.59 0.46 17.99
C LYS A 716 29.55 -1.07 18.19
N PRO A 717 30.63 -1.80 17.85
CA PRO A 717 30.78 -3.20 18.27
C PRO A 717 30.83 -3.33 19.80
N PHE A 718 30.55 -4.54 20.30
CA PHE A 718 30.65 -4.86 21.74
C PHE A 718 32.10 -5.14 22.14
N ASP A 719 32.64 -4.28 23.01
CA ASP A 719 33.91 -4.43 23.72
C ASP A 719 33.57 -4.62 25.20
N LYS A 720 33.99 -5.76 25.76
CA LYS A 720 33.61 -6.15 27.12
C LYS A 720 34.17 -5.21 28.19
N GLU A 721 35.45 -4.82 28.08
CA GLU A 721 36.14 -4.04 29.12
C GLU A 721 35.62 -2.60 29.16
N LEU A 722 35.40 -2.00 27.98
CA LEU A 722 34.79 -0.68 27.86
C LEU A 722 33.32 -0.67 28.33
N TYR A 723 32.59 -1.77 28.08
CA TYR A 723 31.18 -1.90 28.45
C TYR A 723 30.99 -2.06 29.96
N GLU A 724 31.76 -2.96 30.60
CA GLU A 724 31.76 -3.13 32.06
C GLU A 724 32.19 -1.82 32.77
N LYS A 725 33.25 -1.15 32.27
CA LYS A 725 33.66 0.16 32.78
C LYS A 725 32.54 1.21 32.68
N ALA A 726 31.86 1.31 31.54
CA ALA A 726 30.76 2.26 31.35
C ALA A 726 29.57 1.98 32.28
N ILE A 727 29.23 0.71 32.53
CA ILE A 727 28.17 0.32 33.47
C ILE A 727 28.52 0.71 34.91
N THR A 728 29.73 0.36 35.39
CA THR A 728 30.16 0.65 36.75
C THR A 728 30.30 2.16 36.99
N SER A 729 30.96 2.89 36.09
CA SER A 729 31.10 4.35 36.21
C SER A 729 29.76 5.10 36.15
N CYS A 730 28.73 4.52 35.52
CA CYS A 730 27.38 5.09 35.50
C CYS A 730 26.43 4.45 36.54
N ALA A 731 26.95 3.73 37.53
CA ALA A 731 26.20 3.09 38.62
C ALA A 731 24.95 2.35 38.13
N LEU A 732 25.07 1.61 37.03
CA LEU A 732 23.98 0.87 36.38
C LEU A 732 24.08 -0.65 36.63
N ASP A 733 25.13 -1.08 37.33
CA ASP A 733 25.38 -2.44 37.81
C ASP A 733 24.15 -3.05 38.48
N LYS A 734 23.62 -2.38 39.51
CA LYS A 734 22.50 -2.87 40.31
C LYS A 734 21.17 -2.84 39.56
N ASP A 735 21.00 -1.97 38.58
CA ASP A 735 19.79 -1.98 37.75
C ASP A 735 19.82 -3.18 36.80
N ILE A 736 20.98 -3.48 36.20
CA ILE A 736 21.16 -4.64 35.32
C ILE A 736 20.98 -5.96 36.07
N GLU A 737 21.48 -6.07 37.31
CA GLU A 737 21.23 -7.23 38.18
C GLU A 737 19.74 -7.42 38.54
N ASN A 738 18.92 -6.36 38.49
CA ASN A 738 17.49 -6.39 38.80
C ASN A 738 16.58 -6.48 37.57
N PHE A 739 17.10 -6.51 36.34
CA PHE A 739 16.28 -6.72 35.14
C PHE A 739 16.13 -8.21 34.82
N ASP A 740 14.92 -8.65 34.42
CA ASP A 740 14.58 -10.07 34.23
C ASP A 740 15.53 -10.85 33.31
N ASN A 741 16.05 -10.19 32.26
CA ASN A 741 17.01 -10.74 31.30
C ASN A 741 18.36 -9.99 31.32
N GLY A 742 18.69 -9.31 32.43
CA GLY A 742 19.89 -8.49 32.54
C GLY A 742 19.96 -7.37 31.49
N ASP A 743 21.12 -7.19 30.87
CA ASP A 743 21.35 -6.17 29.84
C ASP A 743 20.75 -6.52 28.46
N LEU A 744 20.28 -7.76 28.28
CA LEU A 744 19.49 -8.19 27.12
C LEU A 744 17.99 -7.92 27.27
N THR A 745 17.55 -7.31 28.39
CA THR A 745 16.15 -6.93 28.60
C THR A 745 15.68 -5.94 27.53
N GLU A 746 14.54 -6.24 26.90
CA GLU A 746 13.96 -5.38 25.88
C GLU A 746 13.35 -4.10 26.47
N ILE A 747 13.81 -2.96 25.96
CA ILE A 747 13.27 -1.65 26.29
C ILE A 747 12.12 -1.33 25.33
N GLY A 748 10.89 -1.35 25.86
CA GLY A 748 9.69 -0.90 25.15
C GLY A 748 9.76 0.57 24.71
N GLN A 749 8.86 1.00 23.81
CA GLN A 749 8.92 2.32 23.15
C GLN A 749 9.12 3.49 24.15
N ARG A 750 10.14 4.34 23.93
CA ARG A 750 10.56 5.44 24.84
C ARG A 750 10.93 4.99 26.27
N GLY A 751 11.23 3.72 26.47
CA GLY A 751 11.53 3.12 27.77
C GLY A 751 10.37 3.19 28.75
N LEU A 752 9.14 2.88 28.33
CA LEU A 752 7.98 2.84 29.23
C LEU A 752 8.19 1.96 30.48
N ASN A 753 9.03 0.93 30.37
CA ASN A 753 9.36 -0.01 31.44
C ASN A 753 10.39 0.52 32.46
N MET A 754 11.00 1.70 32.21
CA MET A 754 12.18 2.20 32.94
C MET A 754 11.89 3.47 33.75
N SER A 755 12.56 3.64 34.90
CA SER A 755 12.49 4.85 35.72
C SER A 755 13.23 6.06 35.10
N GLY A 756 13.00 7.27 35.61
CA GLY A 756 13.67 8.48 35.12
C GLY A 756 15.19 8.40 35.25
N GLY A 757 15.69 8.12 36.46
CA GLY A 757 17.12 7.97 36.73
C GLY A 757 17.78 6.78 36.03
N GLN A 758 17.04 5.72 35.70
CA GLN A 758 17.54 4.64 34.82
C GLN A 758 17.78 5.15 33.39
N LYS A 759 16.86 5.94 32.82
CA LYS A 759 17.03 6.51 31.48
C LYS A 759 18.21 7.49 31.40
N GLN A 760 18.40 8.31 32.43
CA GLN A 760 19.57 9.20 32.51
C GLN A 760 20.88 8.40 32.60
N ARG A 761 20.97 7.38 33.46
CA ARG A 761 22.18 6.54 33.58
C ARG A 761 22.48 5.73 32.31
N ILE A 762 21.49 5.17 31.63
CA ILE A 762 21.69 4.51 30.32
C ILE A 762 22.20 5.50 29.26
N GLN A 763 21.68 6.73 29.24
CA GLN A 763 22.14 7.76 28.30
C GLN A 763 23.56 8.25 28.61
N LEU A 764 23.94 8.32 29.88
CA LEU A 764 25.31 8.64 30.30
C LEU A 764 26.27 7.49 29.94
N ALA A 765 25.88 6.23 30.20
CA ALA A 765 26.66 5.05 29.81
C ALA A 765 26.89 4.97 28.30
N ARG A 766 25.87 5.28 27.48
CA ARG A 766 26.00 5.46 26.02
C ARG A 766 27.06 6.50 25.66
N ALA A 767 27.06 7.65 26.35
CA ALA A 767 28.03 8.70 26.09
C ALA A 767 29.47 8.28 26.48
N VAL A 768 29.64 7.61 27.63
CA VAL A 768 30.94 7.07 28.09
C VAL A 768 31.47 6.02 27.10
N TYR A 769 30.64 5.04 26.74
CA TYR A 769 31.00 3.99 25.79
C TYR A 769 31.32 4.51 24.37
N ASN A 770 30.72 5.64 23.99
CA ASN A 770 31.06 6.30 22.73
C ASN A 770 32.46 6.96 22.73
N ASP A 771 33.10 7.16 23.88
CA ASP A 771 34.46 7.71 24.06
C ASP A 771 34.79 8.92 23.16
N ALA A 772 34.04 10.02 23.31
CA ALA A 772 34.25 11.24 22.54
C ALA A 772 35.43 12.08 23.05
N ASP A 773 35.80 13.14 22.33
CA ASP A 773 36.80 14.12 22.77
C ASP A 773 36.19 15.20 23.67
N VAL A 774 34.96 15.62 23.35
CA VAL A 774 34.16 16.62 24.08
C VAL A 774 32.83 16.01 24.54
N TYR A 775 32.47 16.26 25.80
CA TYR A 775 31.20 15.87 26.40
C TYR A 775 30.35 17.09 26.70
N LEU A 776 29.15 17.15 26.14
CA LEU A 776 28.14 18.17 26.44
C LEU A 776 27.03 17.52 27.27
N LEU A 777 26.91 17.91 28.54
CA LEU A 777 25.99 17.30 29.51
C LEU A 777 24.94 18.32 29.95
N ASP A 778 23.68 18.11 29.58
CA ASP A 778 22.56 19.02 29.84
C ASP A 778 21.75 18.54 31.06
N ASP A 779 22.18 18.93 32.27
CA ASP A 779 21.54 18.63 33.56
C ASP A 779 21.29 17.12 33.83
N PRO A 780 22.32 16.25 33.70
CA PRO A 780 22.19 14.78 33.68
C PRO A 780 21.83 14.15 35.03
N PHE A 781 21.81 14.91 36.11
CA PHE A 781 21.57 14.44 37.49
C PHE A 781 20.16 14.76 38.01
N SER A 782 19.29 15.27 37.15
CA SER A 782 18.00 15.87 37.53
C SER A 782 16.88 14.87 37.89
N ALA A 783 17.02 13.59 37.58
CA ALA A 783 16.05 12.53 37.89
C ALA A 783 16.65 11.33 38.67
N VAL A 784 17.80 11.53 39.31
CA VAL A 784 18.43 10.61 40.27
C VAL A 784 18.43 11.22 41.68
N ASP A 785 18.58 10.39 42.71
CA ASP A 785 18.77 10.85 44.09
C ASP A 785 20.18 11.46 44.29
N ALA A 786 20.35 12.23 45.37
CA ALA A 786 21.60 12.96 45.62
C ALA A 786 22.83 12.05 45.83
N HIS A 787 22.66 10.84 46.39
CA HIS A 787 23.77 9.90 46.55
C HIS A 787 24.21 9.34 45.20
N THR A 788 23.26 8.89 44.37
CA THR A 788 23.53 8.47 42.99
C THR A 788 24.11 9.62 42.16
N ALA A 789 23.60 10.85 42.30
CA ALA A 789 24.13 12.03 41.63
C ALA A 789 25.62 12.27 41.97
N ALA A 790 25.99 12.17 43.25
CA ALA A 790 27.38 12.29 43.68
C ALA A 790 28.28 11.18 43.10
N VAL A 791 27.81 9.92 43.11
CA VAL A 791 28.54 8.80 42.47
C VAL A 791 28.75 9.06 40.97
N LEU A 792 27.70 9.48 40.24
CA LEU A 792 27.83 9.81 38.82
C LEU A 792 28.75 11.02 38.58
N PHE A 793 28.79 12.00 39.47
CA PHE A 793 29.71 13.12 39.35
C PHE A 793 31.18 12.69 39.53
N TYR A 794 31.50 12.01 40.63
CA TYR A 794 32.89 11.63 40.93
C TYR A 794 33.39 10.46 40.06
N ASP A 795 32.61 9.40 39.90
CA ASP A 795 33.07 8.18 39.20
C ASP A 795 32.94 8.31 37.67
N CYS A 796 31.90 8.98 37.15
CA CYS A 796 31.79 9.23 35.71
C CYS A 796 32.48 10.51 35.26
N VAL A 797 32.07 11.68 35.76
CA VAL A 797 32.47 12.98 35.17
C VAL A 797 33.90 13.36 35.53
N MET A 798 34.31 13.12 36.78
CA MET A 798 35.67 13.42 37.24
C MET A 798 36.65 12.28 36.95
N THR A 799 36.27 11.02 37.23
CA THR A 799 37.18 9.86 37.09
C THR A 799 37.15 9.22 35.70
N ALA A 800 36.03 8.63 35.26
CA ALA A 800 35.99 7.89 33.99
C ALA A 800 36.28 8.76 32.76
N LEU A 801 35.86 10.03 32.80
CA LEU A 801 36.08 11.02 31.75
C LEU A 801 37.30 11.93 32.01
N ALA A 802 38.19 11.63 32.98
CA ALA A 802 39.24 12.55 33.47
C ALA A 802 39.94 13.37 32.37
N GLU A 803 40.52 12.73 31.35
CA GLU A 803 41.29 13.37 30.28
C GLU A 803 40.45 14.05 29.18
N LYS A 804 39.11 13.88 29.19
CA LYS A 804 38.18 14.43 28.18
C LYS A 804 37.66 15.80 28.60
N THR A 805 37.45 16.70 27.63
CA THR A 805 36.83 18.02 27.89
C THR A 805 35.34 17.85 28.17
N VAL A 806 34.84 18.45 29.25
CA VAL A 806 33.43 18.34 29.66
C VAL A 806 32.81 19.73 29.83
N VAL A 807 31.64 19.95 29.23
CA VAL A 807 30.76 21.10 29.50
C VAL A 807 29.51 20.58 30.21
N LEU A 808 29.41 20.84 31.50
CA LEU A 808 28.31 20.40 32.38
C LEU A 808 27.38 21.58 32.67
N VAL A 809 26.20 21.58 32.05
CA VAL A 809 25.06 22.36 32.59
C VAL A 809 24.54 21.60 33.80
N THR A 810 24.39 22.27 34.94
CA THR A 810 23.67 21.71 36.08
C THR A 810 22.95 22.80 36.88
N HIS A 811 21.87 22.40 37.54
CA HIS A 811 21.18 23.21 38.55
C HIS A 811 21.66 22.94 39.99
N GLN A 812 22.50 21.92 40.23
CA GLN A 812 23.01 21.57 41.56
C GLN A 812 24.32 22.34 41.83
N VAL A 813 24.30 23.24 42.82
CA VAL A 813 25.41 24.17 43.11
C VAL A 813 26.61 23.45 43.73
N GLU A 814 26.36 22.35 44.44
CA GLU A 814 27.36 21.54 45.16
C GLU A 814 28.50 21.05 44.26
N PHE A 815 28.21 20.66 43.02
CA PHE A 815 29.22 20.16 42.08
C PHE A 815 30.07 21.24 41.41
N LEU A 816 29.77 22.52 41.64
CA LEU A 816 30.48 23.63 40.97
C LEU A 816 31.90 23.83 41.53
N THR A 817 32.16 23.45 42.78
CA THR A 817 33.47 23.64 43.46
C THR A 817 34.60 22.86 42.78
N GLU A 818 34.31 21.66 42.29
CA GLU A 818 35.30 20.73 41.73
C GLU A 818 35.63 20.99 40.25
N THR A 819 34.91 21.92 39.61
CA THR A 819 35.11 22.24 38.18
C THR A 819 36.24 23.25 37.97
N ASN A 820 36.97 23.13 36.86
CA ASN A 820 38.13 23.98 36.59
C ASN A 820 37.74 25.43 36.30
N ARG A 821 36.53 25.65 35.75
CA ARG A 821 35.94 26.96 35.48
C ARG A 821 34.42 26.87 35.44
N ILE A 822 33.77 27.91 35.90
CA ILE A 822 32.31 28.09 35.87
C ILE A 822 31.97 29.22 34.89
N LEU A 823 30.90 29.04 34.13
CA LEU A 823 30.28 30.04 33.26
C LEU A 823 28.90 30.42 33.82
N VAL A 824 28.71 31.69 34.18
CA VAL A 824 27.43 32.22 34.66
C VAL A 824 26.66 32.80 33.48
N MET A 825 25.50 32.23 33.18
CA MET A 825 24.64 32.67 32.07
C MET A 825 23.41 33.45 32.58
N GLU A 826 23.22 34.65 32.05
CA GLU A 826 22.12 35.55 32.36
C GLU A 826 21.61 36.24 31.07
N GLY A 827 20.30 36.25 30.82
CA GLY A 827 19.70 36.95 29.68
C GLY A 827 20.17 36.51 28.27
N GLY A 828 20.75 35.31 28.13
CA GLY A 828 21.38 34.85 26.88
C GLY A 828 22.81 35.36 26.65
N GLN A 829 23.46 35.88 27.70
CA GLN A 829 24.85 36.32 27.72
C GLN A 829 25.64 35.56 28.80
N VAL A 830 26.97 35.47 28.63
CA VAL A 830 27.87 35.05 29.72
C VAL A 830 28.17 36.30 30.55
N SER A 831 27.64 36.38 31.76
CA SER A 831 27.83 37.55 32.63
C SER A 831 29.12 37.49 33.42
N GLN A 832 29.55 36.28 33.81
CA GLN A 832 30.80 36.05 34.55
C GLN A 832 31.43 34.70 34.16
N GLN A 833 32.76 34.61 34.23
CA GLN A 833 33.52 33.35 34.09
C GLN A 833 34.77 33.38 34.96
N GLY A 834 35.10 32.24 35.59
CA GLY A 834 36.23 32.12 36.52
C GLY A 834 36.15 30.84 37.35
N LYS A 835 37.02 30.68 38.35
CA LYS A 835 36.92 29.61 39.36
C LYS A 835 35.88 29.94 40.43
N TYR A 836 35.41 28.92 41.15
CA TYR A 836 34.45 29.07 42.25
C TYR A 836 34.84 30.16 43.27
N SER A 837 36.11 30.22 43.68
CA SER A 837 36.64 31.22 44.61
C SER A 837 36.79 32.64 44.01
N GLU A 838 36.88 32.75 42.69
CA GLU A 838 37.05 34.02 41.96
C GLU A 838 35.69 34.68 41.66
N LEU A 839 34.61 33.89 41.64
CA LEU A 839 33.24 34.35 41.36
C LEU A 839 32.44 34.70 42.63
N LEU A 840 32.94 34.38 43.82
CA LEU A 840 32.26 34.54 45.10
C LEU A 840 32.37 35.96 45.70
N GLU A 841 32.49 36.99 44.85
CA GLU A 841 32.47 38.39 45.27
C GLU A 841 31.03 38.84 45.61
N SER A 842 30.89 39.69 46.64
CA SER A 842 29.59 40.11 47.18
C SER A 842 28.75 40.92 46.18
N GLY A 843 27.48 40.54 45.98
CA GLY A 843 26.56 41.24 45.09
C GLY A 843 26.64 40.81 43.62
N THR A 844 27.50 39.85 43.27
CA THR A 844 27.59 39.26 41.93
C THR A 844 26.33 38.45 41.55
N ALA A 845 26.21 38.08 40.28
CA ALA A 845 25.14 37.16 39.83
C ALA A 845 25.35 35.74 40.38
N PHE A 846 26.61 35.32 40.58
CA PHE A 846 26.96 34.03 41.16
C PHE A 846 26.62 33.92 42.64
N GLU A 847 27.06 34.88 43.46
CA GLU A 847 26.79 34.91 44.91
C GLU A 847 25.28 34.81 45.20
N LYS A 848 24.45 35.58 44.49
CA LYS A 848 22.99 35.54 44.60
C LYS A 848 22.37 34.18 44.28
N LEU A 849 22.98 33.40 43.39
CA LEU A 849 22.52 32.05 43.03
C LEU A 849 22.90 31.05 44.13
N VAL A 850 24.11 31.16 44.69
CA VAL A 850 24.58 30.35 45.82
C VAL A 850 23.76 30.64 47.08
N SER A 851 23.54 31.91 47.43
CA SER A 851 22.80 32.32 48.64
C SER A 851 21.30 32.03 48.53
N ALA A 852 20.70 32.09 47.33
CA ALA A 852 19.33 31.60 47.09
C ALA A 852 19.21 30.06 47.26
N HIS A 853 20.25 29.30 46.94
CA HIS A 853 20.26 27.84 47.13
C HIS A 853 20.45 27.46 48.61
N GLN A 854 21.43 28.05 49.29
CA GLN A 854 21.66 27.82 50.73
C GLN A 854 20.45 28.20 51.59
N SER A 855 19.78 29.32 51.28
CA SER A 855 18.56 29.72 52.00
C SER A 855 17.37 28.80 51.73
N SER A 856 17.23 28.22 50.53
CA SER A 856 16.15 27.25 50.25
C SER A 856 16.39 25.87 50.88
N ILE A 857 17.66 25.43 51.02
CA ILE A 857 18.01 24.26 51.85
C ILE A 857 17.67 24.55 53.33
N THR A 858 18.13 25.69 53.85
CA THR A 858 17.91 26.08 55.27
C THR A 858 16.41 26.21 55.62
N ALA A 859 15.58 26.60 54.66
CA ALA A 859 14.12 26.69 54.82
C ALA A 859 13.43 25.31 54.95
N LEU A 860 14.00 24.26 54.35
CA LEU A 860 13.50 22.88 54.49
C LEU A 860 13.85 22.34 55.88
N ASP A 861 15.07 22.56 56.37
CA ASP A 861 15.49 22.12 57.71
C ASP A 861 14.73 22.86 58.83
N THR A 862 14.47 24.17 58.66
CA THR A 862 13.70 24.93 59.66
C THR A 862 12.21 24.57 59.68
N SER A 863 11.62 24.16 58.56
CA SER A 863 10.23 23.67 58.54
C SER A 863 10.10 22.25 59.11
N ALA A 864 11.13 21.40 59.01
CA ALA A 864 11.22 20.16 59.79
C ALA A 864 11.40 20.42 61.31
N SER A 865 12.09 21.51 61.68
CA SER A 865 12.37 21.87 63.08
C SER A 865 11.15 22.39 63.86
N GLN A 866 10.19 23.03 63.19
CA GLN A 866 9.06 23.72 63.86
C GLN A 866 7.92 22.81 64.33
N GLN A 867 7.89 21.52 63.95
CA GLN A 867 6.81 20.60 64.37
C GLN A 867 6.95 20.03 65.80
N ASN A 868 8.05 20.34 66.51
CA ASN A 868 8.41 19.72 67.81
C ASN A 868 8.34 20.65 69.03
N GLN A 869 7.52 21.72 69.02
CA GLN A 869 7.48 22.70 70.14
C GLN A 869 6.13 22.93 70.84
N ASP A 870 5.04 22.24 70.47
CA ASP A 870 3.74 22.37 71.14
C ASP A 870 3.26 21.05 71.80
N GLN A 871 3.77 20.76 73.01
CA GLN A 871 3.01 20.31 74.20
C GLN A 871 3.91 19.78 75.32
N GLY A 872 3.66 20.22 76.56
CA GLY A 872 4.24 19.60 77.77
C GLY A 872 4.11 20.45 79.04
N GLN A 873 3.41 19.94 80.05
CA GLN A 873 3.42 20.49 81.42
C GLN A 873 3.36 19.37 82.47
N LEU A 874 4.37 19.33 83.35
CA LEU A 874 4.38 18.83 84.74
C LEU A 874 4.16 17.31 84.95
N VAL A 875 5.17 16.49 85.34
CA VAL A 875 5.92 16.40 86.63
C VAL A 875 5.24 15.46 87.66
N PRO A 876 5.95 14.56 88.39
CA PRO A 876 7.31 13.96 88.21
C PRO A 876 7.17 12.43 87.87
N ASP A 877 7.98 11.41 88.19
CA ASP A 877 9.31 11.11 88.83
C ASP A 877 9.73 9.67 88.36
N GLU A 878 10.86 8.99 88.63
CA GLU A 878 12.09 9.23 89.44
C GLU A 878 13.31 8.49 88.78
N ASN A 879 14.42 8.33 89.53
CA ASN A 879 15.69 7.61 89.26
C ASN A 879 15.70 6.35 88.36
N ILE A 880 16.59 6.33 87.35
CA ILE A 880 17.62 5.27 87.10
C ILE A 880 18.69 5.76 86.09
N VAL A 881 19.88 5.14 86.13
CA VAL A 881 21.14 5.51 85.44
C VAL A 881 21.01 5.66 83.91
N PRO A 882 21.67 6.65 83.26
CA PRO A 882 21.65 6.81 81.81
C PRO A 882 22.51 5.78 81.08
N SER A 883 21.87 4.75 80.52
CA SER A 883 22.48 3.80 79.57
C SER A 883 21.60 3.61 78.33
N ALA A 884 22.07 4.14 77.19
CA ALA A 884 21.75 3.81 75.79
C ALA A 884 20.30 3.53 75.31
N LEU A 885 20.05 3.96 74.06
CA LEU A 885 18.97 3.57 73.11
C LEU A 885 17.69 4.43 73.08
N GLN A 886 16.99 4.25 71.94
CA GLN A 886 15.60 4.64 71.64
C GLN A 886 15.29 6.14 71.50
N ALA A 887 15.70 6.69 70.35
CA ALA A 887 14.79 7.54 69.58
C ALA A 887 13.75 6.63 68.89
N THR A 888 12.46 6.82 69.19
CA THR A 888 11.39 5.97 68.68
C THR A 888 11.13 6.23 67.19
N ARG A 889 11.62 5.35 66.31
CA ARG A 889 11.08 5.25 64.95
C ARG A 889 9.65 4.70 65.04
N GLN A 890 8.66 5.53 64.73
CA GLN A 890 7.40 5.01 64.20
C GLN A 890 7.63 4.56 62.76
N SER A 891 8.12 3.33 62.58
CA SER A 891 7.89 2.63 61.32
C SER A 891 6.53 1.94 61.39
N SER A 892 5.69 2.22 60.40
CA SER A 892 4.56 1.35 60.07
C SER A 892 4.99 0.50 58.88
N ASP A 893 5.85 -0.48 59.15
CA ASP A 893 6.28 -1.44 58.14
C ASP A 893 5.07 -2.24 57.65
N ILE A 894 4.89 -2.30 56.33
CA ILE A 894 4.24 -3.44 55.68
C ILE A 894 5.31 -4.14 54.87
N GLU A 895 5.98 -5.09 55.52
CA GLU A 895 6.68 -6.13 54.78
C GLU A 895 5.67 -6.90 53.92
N VAL A 896 6.00 -7.13 52.66
CA VAL A 896 5.46 -8.27 51.91
C VAL A 896 6.62 -9.21 51.65
N ALA A 897 6.73 -10.25 52.48
CA ALA A 897 7.87 -11.14 52.50
C ALA A 897 8.01 -11.94 51.19
N ALA A 898 9.23 -11.97 50.64
CA ALA A 898 9.56 -12.80 49.49
C ALA A 898 9.67 -14.29 49.88
N LYS A 899 8.61 -15.08 49.61
CA LYS A 899 8.67 -16.54 49.36
C LYS A 899 7.30 -17.07 48.86
N GLY A 900 7.12 -17.07 47.55
CA GLY A 900 6.01 -17.68 46.81
C GLY A 900 6.47 -17.96 45.37
N PRO A 901 5.90 -18.96 44.67
CA PRO A 901 6.52 -19.50 43.45
C PRO A 901 6.50 -18.52 42.27
N SER A 902 7.56 -18.57 41.48
CA SER A 902 7.81 -17.72 40.31
C SER A 902 6.77 -17.91 39.20
N ALA A 903 5.68 -17.17 39.25
CA ALA A 903 4.84 -16.86 38.09
C ALA A 903 5.49 -15.70 37.32
N ALA A 904 6.62 -15.97 36.65
CA ALA A 904 7.25 -15.00 35.77
C ALA A 904 6.25 -14.58 34.68
N ILE A 905 6.07 -13.27 34.47
CA ILE A 905 5.39 -12.77 33.27
C ILE A 905 6.37 -12.97 32.12
N GLN A 906 6.36 -14.18 31.55
CA GLN A 906 7.00 -14.41 30.27
C GLN A 906 6.29 -13.54 29.24
N LEU A 907 6.96 -12.46 28.84
CA LEU A 907 6.88 -11.99 27.45
C LEU A 907 7.50 -13.10 26.59
N THR A 908 6.69 -14.11 26.27
CA THR A 908 7.11 -15.19 25.37
C THR A 908 7.34 -14.61 23.97
N GLU A 909 8.25 -15.25 23.22
CA GLU A 909 8.55 -14.92 21.81
C GLU A 909 7.37 -15.21 20.84
N GLU A 910 6.14 -15.32 21.36
CA GLU A 910 4.95 -15.74 20.61
C GLU A 910 4.23 -14.59 19.89
N GLU A 911 4.42 -13.32 20.24
CA GLU A 911 3.83 -12.20 19.48
C GLU A 911 4.46 -12.02 18.06
N VAL A 912 5.52 -12.76 17.73
CA VAL A 912 6.06 -12.89 16.36
C VAL A 912 5.69 -14.25 15.71
N LYS A 913 4.99 -15.15 16.42
CA LYS A 913 4.52 -16.45 15.92
C LYS A 913 3.01 -16.70 16.02
N GLY A 914 2.25 -15.77 16.60
CA GLY A 914 0.82 -15.84 16.87
C GLY A 914 -0.16 -15.79 15.68
N ILE A 915 0.24 -16.18 14.47
CA ILE A 915 -0.68 -16.38 13.33
C ILE A 915 -0.56 -17.82 12.81
N GLY A 916 -0.90 -18.77 13.68
CA GLY A 916 -0.80 -20.21 13.46
C GLY A 916 -2.11 -20.97 13.73
N ASP A 917 -2.82 -21.28 12.65
CA ASP A 917 -3.83 -22.36 12.52
C ASP A 917 -4.99 -22.44 13.53
N TRP A 918 -5.97 -21.52 13.39
CA TRP A 918 -7.38 -21.76 13.79
C TRP A 918 -8.38 -21.18 12.77
N ASP A 919 -8.47 -21.78 11.57
CA ASP A 919 -9.76 -22.18 10.95
C ASP A 919 -9.52 -23.04 9.67
N GLY A 920 -9.17 -24.31 9.87
CA GLY A 920 -8.75 -25.21 8.79
C GLY A 920 -9.84 -25.74 7.85
N ASN A 921 -11.13 -25.42 8.05
CA ASN A 921 -12.23 -26.06 7.30
C ASN A 921 -13.12 -25.14 6.46
N HIS A 922 -13.40 -23.89 6.86
CA HIS A 922 -14.28 -23.02 6.06
C HIS A 922 -13.69 -22.62 4.69
N THR A 923 -12.37 -22.68 4.51
CA THR A 923 -11.69 -22.31 3.26
C THR A 923 -11.80 -23.33 2.12
N ARG A 924 -12.41 -24.51 2.34
CA ARG A 924 -12.55 -25.53 1.27
C ARG A 924 -13.58 -25.18 0.20
N LEU A 925 -14.73 -24.58 0.56
CA LEU A 925 -15.71 -24.12 -0.44
C LEU A 925 -15.17 -22.95 -1.27
N HIS A 926 -14.42 -22.05 -0.62
CA HIS A 926 -14.01 -20.77 -1.20
C HIS A 926 -13.05 -20.89 -2.39
N LYS A 927 -12.39 -22.05 -2.56
CA LYS A 927 -11.48 -22.32 -3.69
C LYS A 927 -12.17 -22.86 -4.95
N CYS A 928 -13.44 -23.26 -4.90
CA CYS A 928 -14.19 -23.69 -6.10
C CYS A 928 -14.76 -22.54 -6.93
N ILE A 929 -15.00 -21.38 -6.32
CA ILE A 929 -15.77 -20.28 -6.97
C ILE A 929 -14.86 -19.28 -7.71
N GLN A 930 -13.55 -19.27 -7.46
CA GLN A 930 -12.57 -18.36 -8.09
C GLN A 930 -12.28 -18.63 -9.59
N GLY A 931 -13.07 -19.47 -10.27
CA GLY A 931 -12.80 -19.91 -11.64
C GLY A 931 -13.11 -18.90 -12.76
N CYS A 932 -14.01 -17.92 -12.53
CA CYS A 932 -14.53 -17.03 -13.58
C CYS A 932 -14.64 -15.55 -13.13
N PHE A 933 -14.44 -14.63 -14.09
CA PHE A 933 -14.59 -13.16 -14.01
C PHE A 933 -13.65 -12.36 -13.07
N PRO A 934 -12.48 -11.91 -13.57
CA PRO A 934 -11.55 -11.06 -12.83
C PRO A 934 -11.47 -9.61 -13.37
N THR A 935 -12.41 -8.73 -12.97
CA THR A 935 -12.29 -7.26 -13.24
C THR A 935 -12.69 -6.35 -12.08
N LEU A 936 -13.76 -6.65 -11.33
CA LEU A 936 -14.33 -5.71 -10.33
C LEU A 936 -13.85 -5.89 -8.87
N TRP A 937 -13.22 -7.02 -8.53
CA TRP A 937 -13.01 -7.41 -7.12
C TRP A 937 -11.85 -6.69 -6.39
N HIS A 938 -10.88 -6.15 -7.13
CA HIS A 938 -9.55 -5.81 -6.57
C HIS A 938 -9.40 -4.41 -5.95
N VAL A 939 -10.49 -3.65 -5.78
CA VAL A 939 -10.45 -2.24 -5.32
C VAL A 939 -11.00 -2.05 -3.89
N TYR A 940 -11.80 -2.99 -3.36
CA TYR A 940 -12.57 -2.75 -2.13
C TYR A 940 -12.11 -3.50 -0.87
N PHE A 941 -11.31 -4.56 -0.98
CA PHE A 941 -10.87 -5.35 0.18
C PHE A 941 -9.48 -4.91 0.70
N SER A 942 -9.48 -3.92 1.59
CA SER A 942 -8.38 -3.63 2.53
C SER A 942 -8.76 -3.92 3.99
N ASP A 943 -10.04 -3.79 4.34
CA ASP A 943 -10.54 -3.86 5.71
C ASP A 943 -11.37 -5.13 5.94
N LEU A 944 -10.88 -5.99 6.84
CA LEU A 944 -11.52 -7.28 7.17
C LEU A 944 -12.89 -7.12 7.86
N SER A 945 -13.19 -5.92 8.39
CA SER A 945 -14.39 -5.56 9.15
C SER A 945 -15.64 -5.29 8.29
N ILE A 946 -15.56 -5.46 6.97
CA ILE A 946 -16.66 -5.19 6.01
C ILE A 946 -17.43 -6.48 5.65
N LEU A 947 -16.87 -7.66 5.98
CA LEU A 947 -17.31 -8.98 5.50
C LEU A 947 -18.82 -9.24 5.68
N ASP A 948 -19.38 -8.88 6.84
CA ASP A 948 -20.78 -9.16 7.21
C ASP A 948 -21.80 -8.39 6.35
N PHE A 949 -21.40 -7.26 5.75
CA PHE A 949 -22.27 -6.43 4.89
C PHE A 949 -22.05 -6.65 3.39
N ASP A 950 -20.89 -7.18 2.99
CA ASP A 950 -20.66 -7.55 1.59
C ASP A 950 -21.38 -8.85 1.18
N ILE A 951 -21.79 -9.70 2.15
CA ILE A 951 -22.66 -10.85 1.89
C ILE A 951 -24.05 -10.39 1.38
N PRO A 952 -24.81 -9.51 2.08
CA PRO A 952 -26.02 -8.89 1.54
C PRO A 952 -25.84 -8.21 0.18
N TYR A 953 -24.74 -7.48 -0.04
CA TYR A 953 -24.46 -6.84 -1.33
C TYR A 953 -24.23 -7.87 -2.45
N SER A 954 -23.48 -8.93 -2.17
CA SER A 954 -23.24 -10.04 -3.10
C SER A 954 -24.52 -10.83 -3.40
N MET A 955 -25.38 -11.06 -2.40
CA MET A 955 -26.69 -11.67 -2.60
C MET A 955 -27.59 -10.79 -3.48
N ALA A 956 -27.67 -9.49 -3.22
CA ALA A 956 -28.42 -8.56 -4.06
C ALA A 956 -27.89 -8.53 -5.51
N PHE A 957 -26.57 -8.55 -5.68
CA PHE A 957 -25.91 -8.63 -6.99
C PHE A 957 -26.25 -9.93 -7.75
N VAL A 958 -26.17 -11.08 -7.06
CA VAL A 958 -26.53 -12.39 -7.64
C VAL A 958 -28.02 -12.48 -7.97
N ILE A 959 -28.90 -11.92 -7.13
CA ILE A 959 -30.34 -11.84 -7.38
C ILE A 959 -30.63 -10.94 -8.59
N THR A 960 -30.01 -9.76 -8.68
CA THR A 960 -30.18 -8.85 -9.83
C THR A 960 -29.63 -9.46 -11.12
N GLY A 961 -28.46 -10.11 -11.09
CA GLY A 961 -27.92 -10.84 -12.24
C GLY A 961 -28.79 -12.04 -12.62
N GLY A 962 -29.38 -12.73 -11.64
CA GLY A 962 -30.36 -13.79 -11.85
C GLY A 962 -31.64 -13.27 -12.52
N ILE A 963 -32.13 -12.11 -12.11
CA ILE A 963 -33.26 -11.41 -12.75
C ILE A 963 -32.88 -10.96 -14.16
N GLU A 964 -31.70 -10.38 -14.39
CA GLU A 964 -31.23 -9.99 -15.73
C GLU A 964 -31.14 -11.21 -16.66
N VAL A 965 -30.64 -12.35 -16.16
CA VAL A 965 -30.62 -13.63 -16.90
C VAL A 965 -32.04 -14.15 -17.15
N VAL A 966 -32.94 -14.17 -16.17
CA VAL A 966 -34.32 -14.65 -16.34
C VAL A 966 -35.11 -13.76 -17.29
N THR A 967 -34.98 -12.43 -17.21
CA THR A 967 -35.57 -11.49 -18.16
C THR A 967 -34.96 -11.65 -19.55
N THR A 968 -33.64 -11.85 -19.66
CA THR A 968 -32.99 -12.13 -20.95
C THR A 968 -33.48 -13.45 -21.54
N VAL A 969 -33.65 -14.49 -20.73
CA VAL A 969 -34.17 -15.82 -21.16
C VAL A 969 -35.65 -15.75 -21.51
N LEU A 970 -36.46 -14.92 -20.85
CA LEU A 970 -37.84 -14.63 -21.24
C LEU A 970 -37.90 -13.92 -22.59
N VAL A 971 -37.09 -12.87 -22.79
CA VAL A 971 -37.01 -12.11 -24.05
C VAL A 971 -36.39 -12.94 -25.19
N MET A 972 -35.44 -13.84 -24.89
CA MET A 972 -34.93 -14.78 -25.89
C MET A 972 -35.91 -15.90 -26.16
N GLY A 973 -36.70 -16.33 -25.16
CA GLY A 973 -37.72 -17.38 -25.26
C GLY A 973 -38.94 -16.96 -26.07
N THR A 974 -39.34 -15.68 -26.03
CA THR A 974 -40.37 -15.14 -26.93
C THR A 974 -39.89 -14.99 -28.38
N VAL A 975 -38.58 -15.02 -28.63
CA VAL A 975 -37.98 -14.85 -29.97
C VAL A 975 -37.43 -16.16 -30.56
N THR A 976 -37.02 -17.14 -29.74
CA THR A 976 -36.33 -18.38 -30.16
C THR A 976 -36.82 -19.62 -29.41
N TRP A 977 -38.09 -20.00 -29.62
CA TRP A 977 -38.76 -21.14 -28.96
C TRP A 977 -38.01 -22.48 -29.04
N GLN A 978 -37.16 -22.67 -30.06
CA GLN A 978 -36.41 -23.91 -30.31
C GLN A 978 -35.43 -24.27 -29.18
N VAL A 979 -34.89 -23.28 -28.45
CA VAL A 979 -33.92 -23.53 -27.36
C VAL A 979 -34.59 -24.12 -26.11
N LEU A 980 -35.87 -23.80 -25.88
CA LEU A 980 -36.63 -24.28 -24.71
C LEU A 980 -36.74 -25.82 -24.67
N ILE A 981 -36.81 -26.48 -25.83
CA ILE A 981 -36.91 -27.94 -25.94
C ILE A 981 -35.71 -28.65 -25.30
N VAL A 982 -34.51 -28.05 -25.36
CA VAL A 982 -33.29 -28.60 -24.76
C VAL A 982 -33.11 -28.15 -23.30
N ALA A 983 -33.57 -26.94 -22.96
CA ALA A 983 -33.44 -26.40 -21.61
C ALA A 983 -34.36 -27.08 -20.58
N ILE A 984 -35.61 -27.41 -20.96
CA ILE A 984 -36.63 -27.96 -20.05
C ILE A 984 -36.23 -29.34 -19.45
N PRO A 985 -35.75 -30.34 -20.23
CA PRO A 985 -35.31 -31.61 -19.66
C PRO A 985 -34.14 -31.46 -18.66
N VAL A 986 -33.22 -30.54 -18.94
CA VAL A 986 -32.04 -30.29 -18.09
C VAL A 986 -32.47 -29.65 -16.77
N THR A 987 -33.35 -28.65 -16.78
CA THR A 987 -33.83 -28.01 -15.55
C THR A 987 -34.71 -28.94 -14.71
N ILE A 988 -35.56 -29.77 -15.33
CA ILE A 988 -36.32 -30.82 -14.62
C ILE A 988 -35.36 -31.79 -13.92
N THR A 989 -34.31 -32.24 -14.61
CA THR A 989 -33.29 -33.13 -14.01
C THR A 989 -32.56 -32.45 -12.84
N MET A 990 -32.20 -31.17 -12.99
CA MET A 990 -31.54 -30.36 -11.95
C MET A 990 -32.42 -30.21 -10.69
N VAL A 991 -33.71 -29.93 -10.87
CA VAL A 991 -34.69 -29.79 -9.77
C VAL A 991 -34.95 -31.13 -9.09
N TYR A 992 -35.01 -32.24 -9.83
CA TYR A 992 -35.16 -33.58 -9.26
C TYR A 992 -33.96 -33.96 -8.37
N VAL A 993 -32.74 -33.65 -8.81
CA VAL A 993 -31.52 -33.82 -8.00
C VAL A 993 -31.55 -32.92 -6.76
N GLN A 994 -31.93 -31.65 -6.87
CA GLN A 994 -32.04 -30.75 -5.72
C GLN A 994 -33.09 -31.21 -4.69
N GLY A 995 -34.26 -31.68 -5.12
CA GLY A 995 -35.27 -32.23 -4.22
C GLY A 995 -34.80 -33.49 -3.50
N THR A 996 -34.09 -34.37 -4.21
CA THR A 996 -33.53 -35.61 -3.64
C THR A 996 -32.43 -35.33 -2.60
N VAL A 997 -31.62 -34.28 -2.79
CA VAL A 997 -30.61 -33.86 -1.80
C VAL A 997 -31.26 -33.12 -0.62
N ARG A 998 -32.22 -32.21 -0.86
CA ARG A 998 -32.88 -31.43 0.19
C ARG A 998 -33.64 -32.30 1.19
N ASN A 999 -34.32 -33.35 0.73
CA ASN A 999 -35.18 -34.17 1.59
C ASN A 999 -34.43 -35.18 2.47
N ASN A 1000 -33.10 -35.31 2.35
CA ASN A 1000 -32.28 -36.24 3.13
C ASN A 1000 -31.37 -35.54 4.17
N LEU A 1001 -31.36 -34.20 4.20
CA LEU A 1001 -30.61 -33.38 5.14
C LEU A 1001 -31.49 -32.20 5.57
N ASP A 1002 -32.28 -32.44 6.63
CA ASP A 1002 -32.61 -31.52 7.75
C ASP A 1002 -33.99 -31.84 8.35
N PRO A 1003 -34.02 -32.26 9.62
CA PRO A 1003 -35.07 -31.88 10.55
C PRO A 1003 -34.50 -30.99 11.67
N LEU A 1004 -35.31 -30.02 12.12
CA LEU A 1004 -35.02 -28.97 13.13
C LEU A 1004 -34.32 -27.71 12.58
N GLY A 1005 -35.11 -26.78 12.07
CA GLY A 1005 -34.72 -25.38 11.92
C GLY A 1005 -35.60 -24.45 12.77
N GLN A 1006 -34.99 -23.75 13.72
CA GLN A 1006 -35.46 -22.47 14.27
C GLN A 1006 -34.34 -21.86 15.14
N HIS A 1007 -33.64 -20.84 14.63
CA HIS A 1007 -32.67 -20.05 15.39
C HIS A 1007 -33.21 -18.64 15.65
N SER A 1008 -33.38 -18.31 16.91
CA SER A 1008 -33.19 -16.98 17.49
C SER A 1008 -32.63 -17.19 18.90
N ASP A 1009 -31.73 -16.32 19.36
CA ASP A 1009 -31.04 -16.43 20.67
C ASP A 1009 -30.02 -17.58 20.79
N GLN A 1010 -29.27 -17.87 19.70
CA GLN A 1010 -28.36 -19.01 19.59
C GLN A 1010 -26.95 -18.61 19.09
N GLU A 1011 -26.12 -18.08 20.00
CA GLU A 1011 -24.66 -17.89 19.77
C GLU A 1011 -23.77 -18.33 20.95
N ILE A 1012 -24.28 -18.32 22.18
CA ILE A 1012 -23.49 -18.60 23.39
C ILE A 1012 -23.32 -20.11 23.60
N TRP A 1013 -24.42 -20.88 23.52
CA TRP A 1013 -24.40 -22.30 23.88
C TRP A 1013 -23.71 -23.20 22.85
N GLU A 1014 -23.74 -22.83 21.56
CA GLU A 1014 -23.02 -23.57 20.52
C GLU A 1014 -21.49 -23.57 20.77
N ARG A 1015 -20.95 -22.46 21.26
CA ARG A 1015 -19.54 -22.33 21.63
C ARG A 1015 -19.19 -23.24 22.82
N GLN A 1016 -20.08 -23.36 23.82
CA GLN A 1016 -19.91 -24.32 24.92
C GLN A 1016 -19.91 -25.77 24.41
N LEU A 1017 -20.83 -26.13 23.51
CA LEU A 1017 -20.91 -27.47 22.92
C LEU A 1017 -19.68 -27.81 22.05
N PHE A 1018 -19.17 -26.85 21.28
CA PHE A 1018 -17.95 -27.02 20.48
C PHE A 1018 -16.70 -27.21 21.36
N CYS A 1019 -16.62 -26.50 22.50
CA CYS A 1019 -15.59 -26.72 23.51
C CYS A 1019 -15.67 -28.12 24.12
N LEU A 1020 -16.86 -28.61 24.47
CA LEU A 1020 -17.03 -29.98 24.97
C LEU A 1020 -16.65 -31.03 23.90
N GLY A 1021 -16.98 -30.78 22.63
CA GLY A 1021 -16.52 -31.59 21.49
C GLY A 1021 -14.99 -31.68 21.39
N ARG A 1022 -14.29 -30.56 21.58
CA ARG A 1022 -12.81 -30.54 21.64
C ARG A 1022 -12.25 -31.33 22.83
N VAL A 1023 -12.95 -31.35 23.97
CA VAL A 1023 -12.57 -32.14 25.16
C VAL A 1023 -12.76 -33.64 24.91
N LEU A 1024 -13.90 -34.04 24.34
CA LEU A 1024 -14.19 -35.44 23.96
C LEU A 1024 -13.09 -36.03 23.07
N LEU A 1025 -12.61 -35.25 22.09
CA LEU A 1025 -11.52 -35.67 21.19
C LEU A 1025 -10.15 -35.80 21.88
N ARG A 1026 -9.91 -35.12 23.00
CA ARG A 1026 -8.61 -35.14 23.71
C ARG A 1026 -8.47 -36.24 24.77
N ARG A 1027 -9.56 -36.88 25.20
CA ARG A 1027 -9.56 -38.00 26.18
C ARG A 1027 -8.77 -37.71 27.48
N ASN A 1028 -8.95 -36.52 28.04
CA ASN A 1028 -8.33 -36.12 29.31
C ASN A 1028 -8.81 -37.01 30.48
N LYS A 1029 -7.92 -37.38 31.41
CA LYS A 1029 -8.26 -38.19 32.60
C LYS A 1029 -9.01 -37.42 33.69
N ILE A 1030 -8.84 -36.11 33.75
CA ILE A 1030 -9.55 -35.19 34.64
C ILE A 1030 -10.24 -34.15 33.76
N LEU A 1031 -11.49 -33.84 34.09
CA LEU A 1031 -12.33 -32.88 33.40
C LEU A 1031 -12.94 -31.93 34.44
N VAL A 1032 -12.73 -30.63 34.26
CA VAL A 1032 -13.41 -29.59 35.04
C VAL A 1032 -14.43 -28.91 34.13
N LEU A 1033 -15.67 -28.79 34.60
CA LEU A 1033 -16.78 -28.15 33.89
C LEU A 1033 -17.32 -27.03 34.78
N ASP A 1034 -17.07 -25.78 34.39
CA ASP A 1034 -17.57 -24.60 35.09
C ASP A 1034 -18.75 -24.00 34.31
N GLU A 1035 -19.95 -24.03 34.92
CA GLU A 1035 -21.24 -23.60 34.37
C GLU A 1035 -21.56 -24.04 32.92
N ALA A 1036 -20.98 -25.17 32.50
CA ALA A 1036 -20.90 -25.62 31.11
C ALA A 1036 -22.26 -25.90 30.42
N THR A 1037 -23.36 -25.94 31.16
CA THR A 1037 -24.73 -26.11 30.64
C THR A 1037 -25.71 -25.04 31.11
N ALA A 1038 -25.25 -23.98 31.76
CA ALA A 1038 -26.11 -22.91 32.30
C ALA A 1038 -26.95 -22.20 31.22
N SER A 1039 -26.44 -22.09 30.00
CA SER A 1039 -27.09 -21.44 28.84
C SER A 1039 -27.97 -22.36 27.97
N ILE A 1040 -28.10 -23.65 28.33
CA ILE A 1040 -28.78 -24.68 27.53
C ILE A 1040 -30.20 -24.93 28.08
N ASP A 1041 -31.18 -25.35 27.26
CA ASP A 1041 -32.50 -25.76 27.77
C ASP A 1041 -32.44 -27.05 28.63
N SER A 1042 -33.50 -27.35 29.38
CA SER A 1042 -33.51 -28.48 30.32
C SER A 1042 -33.57 -29.86 29.67
N ALA A 1043 -34.09 -29.99 28.44
CA ALA A 1043 -34.12 -31.26 27.72
C ALA A 1043 -32.75 -31.55 27.07
N THR A 1044 -32.11 -30.54 26.47
CA THR A 1044 -30.77 -30.68 25.89
C THR A 1044 -29.70 -30.85 26.97
N ASP A 1045 -29.79 -30.17 28.12
CA ASP A 1045 -28.92 -30.40 29.29
C ASP A 1045 -29.01 -31.88 29.75
N ALA A 1046 -30.23 -32.43 29.90
CA ALA A 1046 -30.40 -33.84 30.28
C ALA A 1046 -29.78 -34.83 29.27
N ILE A 1047 -29.84 -34.54 27.96
CA ILE A 1047 -29.15 -35.32 26.92
C ILE A 1047 -27.63 -35.16 27.05
N LEU A 1048 -27.14 -33.94 27.28
CA LEU A 1048 -25.73 -33.62 27.37
C LEU A 1048 -25.07 -34.25 28.59
N GLN A 1049 -25.72 -34.21 29.77
CA GLN A 1049 -25.28 -34.93 30.97
C GLN A 1049 -25.18 -36.44 30.72
N LYS A 1050 -26.14 -37.03 30.00
CA LYS A 1050 -26.11 -38.45 29.64
C LYS A 1050 -24.92 -38.78 28.73
N VAL A 1051 -24.60 -37.93 27.75
CA VAL A 1051 -23.42 -38.09 26.88
C VAL A 1051 -22.12 -37.94 27.67
N ILE A 1052 -22.01 -36.94 28.54
CA ILE A 1052 -20.85 -36.71 29.41
C ILE A 1052 -20.59 -37.95 30.27
N ARG A 1053 -21.61 -38.46 30.98
CA ARG A 1053 -21.49 -39.65 31.85
C ARG A 1053 -21.11 -40.92 31.07
N GLN A 1054 -21.61 -41.09 29.85
CA GLN A 1054 -21.24 -42.25 29.02
C GLN A 1054 -19.79 -42.17 28.53
N GLN A 1055 -19.39 -41.04 27.93
CA GLN A 1055 -18.09 -40.89 27.26
C GLN A 1055 -16.92 -40.65 28.23
N PHE A 1056 -17.17 -40.04 29.39
CA PHE A 1056 -16.18 -39.78 30.43
C PHE A 1056 -16.30 -40.71 31.65
N SER A 1057 -16.97 -41.86 31.50
CA SER A 1057 -17.16 -42.88 32.55
C SER A 1057 -15.86 -43.44 33.16
N SER A 1058 -14.71 -43.23 32.53
CA SER A 1058 -13.37 -43.59 33.03
C SER A 1058 -12.51 -42.40 33.48
N CYS A 1059 -13.10 -41.21 33.64
CA CYS A 1059 -12.41 -39.95 33.95
C CYS A 1059 -13.01 -39.30 35.20
N THR A 1060 -12.19 -38.57 35.96
CA THR A 1060 -12.69 -37.77 37.10
C THR A 1060 -13.30 -36.48 36.58
N VAL A 1061 -14.61 -36.31 36.75
CA VAL A 1061 -15.34 -35.09 36.36
C VAL A 1061 -15.66 -34.25 37.60
N ILE A 1062 -15.28 -32.98 37.57
CA ILE A 1062 -15.59 -31.97 38.59
C ILE A 1062 -16.51 -30.94 37.91
N THR A 1063 -17.76 -30.85 38.35
CA THR A 1063 -18.76 -29.95 37.75
C THR A 1063 -19.21 -28.90 38.75
N ILE A 1064 -19.08 -27.62 38.39
CA ILE A 1064 -19.70 -26.48 39.05
C ILE A 1064 -20.96 -26.14 38.25
N ALA A 1065 -22.13 -26.14 38.89
CA ALA A 1065 -23.40 -25.87 38.23
C ALA A 1065 -24.44 -25.26 39.17
N HIS A 1066 -25.12 -24.21 38.70
CA HIS A 1066 -26.24 -23.55 39.38
C HIS A 1066 -27.58 -24.32 39.25
N ARG A 1067 -27.60 -25.47 38.57
CA ARG A 1067 -28.80 -26.29 38.33
C ARG A 1067 -28.79 -27.56 39.15
N VAL A 1068 -29.81 -27.75 39.99
CA VAL A 1068 -29.93 -28.93 40.88
C VAL A 1068 -29.88 -30.27 40.13
N PRO A 1069 -30.59 -30.50 38.99
CA PRO A 1069 -30.53 -31.77 38.27
C PRO A 1069 -29.14 -32.15 37.73
N THR A 1070 -28.26 -31.17 37.56
CA THR A 1070 -26.87 -31.39 37.11
C THR A 1070 -26.02 -32.02 38.21
N VAL A 1071 -26.35 -31.80 39.49
CA VAL A 1071 -25.55 -32.22 40.66
C VAL A 1071 -26.18 -33.32 41.51
N THR A 1072 -27.49 -33.61 41.37
CA THR A 1072 -28.16 -34.69 42.13
C THR A 1072 -27.65 -36.09 41.84
N ASP A 1073 -27.01 -36.30 40.68
CA ASP A 1073 -26.57 -37.62 40.21
C ASP A 1073 -25.05 -37.82 40.35
N SER A 1074 -24.34 -36.91 41.03
CA SER A 1074 -22.88 -36.96 41.24
C SER A 1074 -22.50 -37.91 42.38
N ASP A 1075 -21.36 -38.61 42.27
CA ASP A 1075 -20.85 -39.51 43.34
C ASP A 1075 -20.58 -38.79 44.67
N ARG A 1076 -20.31 -37.48 44.59
CA ARG A 1076 -20.22 -36.53 45.71
C ARG A 1076 -20.72 -35.16 45.29
N VAL A 1077 -21.32 -34.44 46.24
CA VAL A 1077 -21.70 -33.04 46.12
C VAL A 1077 -20.92 -32.23 47.16
N LEU A 1078 -20.47 -31.05 46.75
CA LEU A 1078 -19.71 -30.10 47.56
C LEU A 1078 -20.48 -28.77 47.62
N VAL A 1079 -20.96 -28.39 48.79
CA VAL A 1079 -21.73 -27.15 48.99
C VAL A 1079 -20.85 -26.06 49.58
N LEU A 1080 -20.71 -24.95 48.86
CA LEU A 1080 -19.95 -23.77 49.28
C LEU A 1080 -20.89 -22.63 49.68
N SER A 1081 -20.50 -21.84 50.67
CA SER A 1081 -21.16 -20.57 51.01
C SER A 1081 -20.15 -19.59 51.62
N TYR A 1082 -20.17 -18.33 51.18
CA TYR A 1082 -19.23 -17.28 51.59
C TYR A 1082 -17.75 -17.72 51.61
N GLY A 1083 -17.33 -18.47 50.58
CA GLY A 1083 -15.96 -18.98 50.44
C GLY A 1083 -15.58 -20.14 51.36
N LYS A 1084 -16.53 -20.70 52.13
CA LYS A 1084 -16.32 -21.85 53.02
C LYS A 1084 -17.08 -23.09 52.55
N LEU A 1085 -16.51 -24.25 52.84
CA LEU A 1085 -17.17 -25.54 52.70
C LEU A 1085 -18.23 -25.70 53.81
N LEU A 1086 -19.48 -25.92 53.43
CA LEU A 1086 -20.56 -26.28 54.35
C LEU A 1086 -20.70 -27.80 54.44
N GLU A 1087 -20.85 -28.47 53.29
CA GLU A 1087 -21.24 -29.88 53.22
C GLU A 1087 -20.47 -30.60 52.10
N TYR A 1088 -20.06 -31.85 52.35
CA TYR A 1088 -19.42 -32.71 51.37
C TYR A 1088 -19.71 -34.19 51.64
N GLU A 1089 -20.68 -34.78 50.92
CA GLU A 1089 -20.99 -36.22 50.95
C GLU A 1089 -21.83 -36.63 49.70
N THR A 1090 -22.40 -37.84 49.67
CA THR A 1090 -23.28 -38.31 48.60
C THR A 1090 -24.61 -37.52 48.57
N PRO A 1091 -25.21 -37.29 47.38
CA PRO A 1091 -26.52 -36.65 47.27
C PRO A 1091 -27.59 -37.33 48.14
N ALA A 1092 -27.60 -38.66 48.18
CA ALA A 1092 -28.60 -39.43 48.93
C ALA A 1092 -28.62 -39.09 50.43
N LYS A 1093 -27.47 -39.10 51.12
CA LYS A 1093 -27.40 -38.77 52.55
C LYS A 1093 -27.71 -37.29 52.82
N LEU A 1094 -27.26 -36.40 51.92
CA LEU A 1094 -27.57 -34.98 52.01
C LEU A 1094 -29.07 -34.70 51.81
N LEU A 1095 -29.79 -35.54 51.06
CA LEU A 1095 -31.25 -35.45 50.89
C LEU A 1095 -32.05 -36.12 52.02
N GLU A 1096 -31.46 -37.05 52.77
CA GLU A 1096 -32.06 -37.66 53.96
C GLU A 1096 -32.17 -36.66 55.13
N ASP A 1097 -31.15 -35.81 55.33
CA ASP A 1097 -31.20 -34.75 56.32
C ASP A 1097 -31.94 -33.49 55.81
N LYS A 1098 -33.14 -33.26 56.33
CA LYS A 1098 -33.96 -32.08 56.04
C LYS A 1098 -33.35 -30.76 56.53
N GLN A 1099 -32.26 -30.79 57.31
CA GLN A 1099 -31.49 -29.59 57.68
C GLN A 1099 -30.32 -29.29 56.74
N SER A 1100 -29.94 -30.19 55.83
CA SER A 1100 -28.88 -29.94 54.85
C SER A 1100 -29.18 -28.72 53.97
N ALA A 1101 -28.14 -27.93 53.70
CA ALA A 1101 -28.15 -26.86 52.71
C ALA A 1101 -28.45 -27.39 51.30
N PHE A 1102 -27.91 -28.57 50.93
CA PHE A 1102 -28.26 -29.23 49.68
C PHE A 1102 -29.75 -29.63 49.63
N ALA A 1103 -30.29 -30.25 50.68
CA ALA A 1103 -31.72 -30.59 50.74
C ALA A 1103 -32.62 -29.35 50.59
N LYS A 1104 -32.23 -28.23 51.20
CA LYS A 1104 -32.95 -26.94 51.11
C LYS A 1104 -32.91 -26.36 49.69
N LEU A 1105 -31.74 -26.32 49.05
CA LEU A 1105 -31.58 -25.89 47.65
C LEU A 1105 -32.40 -26.77 46.68
N VAL A 1106 -32.41 -28.09 46.90
CA VAL A 1106 -33.20 -29.04 46.09
C VAL A 1106 -34.70 -28.80 46.27
N ALA A 1107 -35.17 -28.61 47.51
CA ALA A 1107 -36.57 -28.33 47.79
C ALA A 1107 -37.04 -27.00 47.19
N GLU A 1108 -36.21 -25.95 47.25
CA GLU A 1108 -36.49 -24.64 46.67
C GLU A 1108 -36.56 -24.70 45.12
N TYR A 1109 -35.64 -25.42 44.47
CA TYR A 1109 -35.67 -25.64 43.03
C TYR A 1109 -36.95 -26.36 42.57
N TRP A 1110 -37.37 -27.42 43.29
CA TRP A 1110 -38.62 -28.14 42.98
C TRP A 1110 -39.89 -27.35 43.32
N ALA A 1111 -39.83 -26.40 44.25
CA ALA A 1111 -40.93 -25.48 44.52
C ALA A 1111 -41.07 -24.44 43.39
N ASN A 1112 -39.96 -23.85 42.92
CA ASN A 1112 -39.98 -22.86 41.85
C ASN A 1112 -40.35 -23.45 40.48
N THR A 1113 -39.87 -24.65 40.14
CA THR A 1113 -40.27 -25.32 38.88
C THR A 1113 -41.77 -25.60 38.83
N LYS A 1114 -42.38 -26.10 39.92
CA LYS A 1114 -43.84 -26.29 40.01
C LYS A 1114 -44.66 -25.00 39.85
N ARG A 1115 -44.07 -23.86 40.22
CA ARG A 1115 -44.70 -22.52 40.16
C ARG A 1115 -44.64 -21.89 38.77
N ASN A 1116 -43.75 -22.38 37.91
CA ASN A 1116 -43.60 -21.95 36.52
C ASN A 1116 -44.28 -22.93 35.53
N SER A 1117 -44.80 -24.06 36.02
CA SER A 1117 -45.54 -25.06 35.24
C SER A 1117 -47.06 -25.01 35.47
N SER A 1118 -47.56 -23.90 36.03
CA SER A 1118 -48.97 -23.68 36.44
C SER A 1118 -49.44 -22.28 36.05
#